data_AF-A0A8H4KP29-F1
#
_entry.id   AF-A0A8H4KP29-F1
#
_cell.length_a   1.000
_cell.length_b   1.000
_cell.length_c   1.000
_cell.angle_alpha   90.00
_cell.angle_beta   90.00
_cell.angle_gamma   90.00
#
_symmetry.space_group_name_H-M   'P 1'
#
loop_
_entity.id
_entity.type
_entity.pdbx_description
1 polymer ?
#
loop_
_entity_poly.entity_id
_entity_poly.type
_entity_poly.pdbx_seq_one_letter_code
_entity_poly.pdbx_strand_id
1 'polypeptide(L)'
;MNNFGVIELASAKTTSAPGWAYVPDNTISRPTGPTNRKRARNVPGLTYSDLTARQDNKIRKEVEALDKDGGKDNAISLPVKSVRTQGKHTPNVRKILQSQKTFGNHLDDFLAMQALAESNPALSRSNTSGANNKRPSNSRRDTPSSSKLPQSEDAAMTDADTPSLISEPSRPPPPSHPGDNDPLLASRVPDMPSNKELYKLLSHPPLTYGEVTGNWDNSARVPNMSSDQADATKAAEGAAEQTLSSRPAKQPKEKQPKDKSGKGGKSAGLELPDLPEFIQHRLDLFDKIKARQDAEIAEKPREEITISLPNGKEEKGTSWETTPGAIAKGISKSLFERTVISRVDGELWDLTRPLEKSCKLELLDFDHTEGKKVFWHSSAHILGEAAERRFGCYLCNGPPTEDPPGFYYDMANMGEQVIADEDKKALETLSNNIIKQKQPFERLEMTKDELLEMFKYSKYKEYFIQQRVPDGTKSTVYRCGPLIDLCRGPHVPTTGNIKAFSVLRNSAAYWLGDSNNESVQRIAGISFPDKKALEEYKHFLAEAAKRNHRKIGTDQKLFFFDEASPGSAFFLPHGVRIYNALMELIKGEYQKREFDEVMSPNMYKADLWKTSGHWGHYEENMFTFEVEKEKFGLKPMNCPGHCKIFAHSDVTYKDLPWRMADFGVLHRNEFSGALSGLTRVRRFQQDDAHIFCTVDQIREEIESAFDFLSSVYGIFGFTFKLKLSTRPEKYVGDIATWDSAEKKLEEALNSYAEKTGAKWELNPGDGAFYGPKIDIALYDALKREHQCGTMQLDFNLPRRFKLRYVANKGESGVSDGSNPEEDLPAGYSRPVMIHRAVLGSFERMFGILTEHFGGKWPFWLSPRQVLVVPVMPAANDYAKEVQRIFKAKGLYSDVDLSSNTFQKKIRTGQLEQYNFIFVVGAEEASSRTLNIRNRDDQATQSKGELVPIDEALEKLVQLKSSRGLVNKL
;
A
#
# COMPACT_ATOMS: atom_id res chain seq x y z
N MET A 1 3.20 -40.65 1.47
CA MET A 1 2.00 -41.07 0.73
C MET A 1 0.78 -40.50 1.45
N ASN A 2 0.20 -39.42 0.95
CA ASN A 2 -1.06 -38.83 1.42
C ASN A 2 -1.90 -38.51 0.17
N ASN A 3 -3.13 -39.02 0.09
CA ASN A 3 -4.04 -38.70 -1.01
C ASN A 3 -5.12 -37.72 -0.53
N PHE A 4 -5.01 -36.46 -0.93
CA PHE A 4 -6.14 -35.54 -1.03
C PHE A 4 -6.21 -35.02 -2.46
N GLY A 5 -7.42 -35.05 -3.04
CA GLY A 5 -7.65 -34.88 -4.48
C GLY A 5 -7.53 -33.45 -5.00
N VAL A 6 -6.35 -32.85 -4.94
CA VAL A 6 -6.01 -31.64 -5.71
C VAL A 6 -4.85 -31.97 -6.65
N ILE A 7 -5.17 -32.60 -7.78
CA ILE A 7 -4.22 -32.93 -8.84
C ILE A 7 -4.64 -32.24 -10.14
N GLU A 8 -3.77 -31.34 -10.58
CA GLU A 8 -3.49 -30.88 -11.95
C GLU A 8 -4.62 -30.82 -12.99
N LEU A 9 -4.96 -29.59 -13.41
CA LEU A 9 -5.39 -29.34 -14.78
C LEU A 9 -4.15 -29.26 -15.67
N ALA A 10 -3.94 -30.29 -16.50
CA ALA A 10 -2.88 -30.27 -17.49
C ALA A 10 -3.17 -29.25 -18.61
N SER A 11 -2.24 -28.30 -18.81
CA SER A 11 -2.05 -27.52 -20.05
C SER A 11 -3.19 -26.58 -20.53
N ALA A 12 -3.46 -25.49 -19.78
CA ALA A 12 -4.05 -24.27 -20.35
C ALA A 12 -3.48 -22.98 -19.68
N LYS A 13 -2.20 -22.71 -19.95
CA LYS A 13 -1.36 -21.58 -19.49
C LYS A 13 -2.10 -20.32 -18.96
N THR A 14 -1.99 -20.06 -17.66
CA THR A 14 -1.93 -18.71 -17.08
C THR A 14 -0.79 -18.67 -16.05
N THR A 15 -0.08 -17.54 -15.94
CA THR A 15 1.20 -17.47 -15.24
C THR A 15 1.12 -16.74 -13.89
N SER A 16 1.25 -17.48 -12.80
CA SER A 16 1.60 -16.93 -11.48
C SER A 16 3.12 -16.97 -11.28
N ALA A 17 3.75 -15.80 -11.14
CA ALA A 17 5.13 -15.66 -10.67
C ALA A 17 5.14 -15.10 -9.24
N PRO A 18 6.10 -15.50 -8.38
CA PRO A 18 6.22 -14.97 -7.03
C PRO A 18 6.69 -13.50 -7.07
N GLY A 19 5.72 -12.58 -6.97
CA GLY A 19 5.97 -11.15 -6.90
C GLY A 19 6.34 -10.47 -8.23
N TRP A 20 5.42 -9.60 -8.69
CA TRP A 20 5.58 -8.63 -9.78
C TRP A 20 5.30 -9.10 -11.21
N ALA A 21 4.08 -8.74 -11.64
CA ALA A 21 3.54 -8.69 -12.99
C ALA A 21 3.00 -9.97 -13.66
N TYR A 22 2.15 -9.69 -14.65
CA TYR A 22 1.35 -10.58 -15.47
C TYR A 22 1.08 -9.81 -16.77
N VAL A 23 1.30 -10.44 -17.93
CA VAL A 23 1.13 -9.83 -19.26
C VAL A 23 0.33 -10.75 -20.16
N PRO A 24 -0.59 -10.16 -20.95
CA PRO A 24 -0.87 -10.64 -22.29
C PRO A 24 -0.64 -9.55 -23.35
N ASP A 25 -0.01 -9.96 -24.45
CA ASP A 25 0.34 -9.17 -25.63
C ASP A 25 -0.90 -8.82 -26.48
N ASN A 26 -0.86 -7.74 -27.28
CA ASN A 26 -2.00 -7.30 -28.08
C ASN A 26 -1.63 -6.50 -29.33
N THR A 27 -1.90 -7.06 -30.52
CA THR A 27 -1.64 -6.43 -31.83
C THR A 27 -2.73 -5.44 -32.22
N ILE A 28 -2.37 -4.19 -32.52
CA ILE A 28 -3.31 -3.08 -32.72
C ILE A 28 -3.83 -2.97 -34.17
N SER A 29 -5.15 -2.85 -34.32
CA SER A 29 -5.78 -2.25 -35.52
C SER A 29 -6.95 -1.33 -35.13
N ARG A 30 -6.98 -0.09 -35.66
CA ARG A 30 -8.05 0.91 -35.40
C ARG A 30 -9.10 0.96 -36.52
N PRO A 31 -10.37 1.17 -36.18
CA PRO A 31 -11.33 1.91 -37.02
C PRO A 31 -11.77 3.24 -36.38
N THR A 32 -12.50 4.06 -37.14
CA THR A 32 -12.92 5.43 -36.77
C THR A 32 -14.43 5.64 -36.97
N GLY A 33 -15.13 6.32 -36.04
CA GLY A 33 -16.55 6.67 -36.19
C GLY A 33 -17.02 7.80 -35.23
N PRO A 34 -17.98 8.68 -35.61
CA PRO A 34 -18.37 9.86 -34.81
C PRO A 34 -19.84 9.85 -34.32
N THR A 35 -20.22 10.74 -33.39
CA THR A 35 -21.33 11.73 -33.59
C THR A 35 -21.58 12.74 -32.44
N ASN A 36 -21.89 13.99 -32.84
CA ASN A 36 -22.84 14.99 -32.31
C ASN A 36 -23.06 15.26 -30.80
N ARG A 37 -22.89 16.53 -30.42
CA ARG A 37 -23.50 17.20 -29.24
C ARG A 37 -24.79 17.96 -29.63
N LYS A 38 -25.72 18.19 -28.69
CA LYS A 38 -26.83 19.19 -28.80
C LYS A 38 -26.83 20.16 -27.61
N ARG A 39 -27.58 21.26 -27.74
CA ARG A 39 -27.52 22.48 -26.90
C ARG A 39 -28.38 22.39 -25.61
N ALA A 40 -27.94 23.06 -24.55
CA ALA A 40 -28.77 23.58 -23.45
C ALA A 40 -28.85 25.12 -23.51
N ARG A 41 -29.70 25.75 -22.67
CA ARG A 41 -29.98 27.21 -22.68
C ARG A 41 -29.52 27.90 -21.38
N ASN A 42 -29.28 29.21 -21.48
CA ASN A 42 -28.83 30.07 -20.37
C ASN A 42 -29.93 30.31 -19.32
N VAL A 43 -29.49 30.57 -18.08
CA VAL A 43 -30.22 31.25 -17.00
C VAL A 43 -29.23 32.27 -16.37
N PRO A 44 -29.66 33.48 -15.92
CA PRO A 44 -28.73 34.49 -15.39
C PRO A 44 -28.05 34.09 -14.06
N GLY A 45 -26.82 34.55 -13.85
CA GLY A 45 -25.99 34.18 -12.69
C GLY A 45 -25.91 35.22 -11.57
N LEU A 46 -25.39 34.79 -10.42
CA LEU A 46 -24.95 35.60 -9.29
C LEU A 46 -23.42 35.58 -9.22
N THR A 47 -22.78 36.70 -8.86
CA THR A 47 -21.31 36.85 -8.86
C THR A 47 -20.68 36.53 -7.51
N TYR A 48 -19.45 35.99 -7.55
CA TYR A 48 -18.72 35.46 -6.40
C TYR A 48 -18.35 36.50 -5.32
N SER A 49 -18.34 37.79 -5.70
CA SER A 49 -18.05 38.96 -4.86
C SER A 49 -18.97 39.10 -3.64
N ASP A 50 -20.24 38.75 -3.80
CA ASP A 50 -21.29 39.14 -2.86
C ASP A 50 -21.44 38.13 -1.71
N LEU A 51 -20.79 36.97 -1.86
CA LEU A 51 -20.76 35.89 -0.87
C LEU A 51 -19.64 36.10 0.15
N THR A 52 -18.42 36.45 -0.29
CA THR A 52 -17.27 36.69 0.60
C THR A 52 -17.51 37.89 1.52
N ALA A 53 -18.04 39.00 0.98
CA ALA A 53 -18.39 40.18 1.77
C ALA A 53 -19.44 39.89 2.88
N ARG A 54 -20.32 38.89 2.70
CA ARG A 54 -21.26 38.41 3.72
C ARG A 54 -20.60 37.46 4.73
N GLN A 55 -19.62 36.67 4.31
CA GLN A 55 -18.86 35.77 5.19
C GLN A 55 -17.97 36.58 6.16
N ASP A 56 -17.21 37.57 5.67
CA ASP A 56 -16.37 38.43 6.52
C ASP A 56 -17.18 39.21 7.56
N ASN A 57 -18.34 39.75 7.17
CA ASN A 57 -19.23 40.48 8.09
C ASN A 57 -19.88 39.55 9.14
N LYS A 58 -20.01 38.26 8.86
CA LYS A 58 -20.47 37.26 9.82
C LYS A 58 -19.34 36.88 10.79
N ILE A 59 -18.13 36.63 10.26
CA ILE A 59 -16.94 36.31 11.06
C ILE A 59 -16.61 37.44 12.04
N ARG A 60 -16.63 38.71 11.60
CA ARG A 60 -16.43 39.86 12.49
C ARG A 60 -17.42 39.89 13.65
N LYS A 61 -18.72 39.64 13.40
CA LYS A 61 -19.74 39.61 14.46
C LYS A 61 -19.64 38.42 15.40
N GLU A 62 -19.12 37.28 14.93
CA GLU A 62 -18.84 36.12 15.78
C GLU A 62 -17.59 36.35 16.65
N VAL A 63 -16.57 37.06 16.16
CA VAL A 63 -15.42 37.51 16.97
C VAL A 63 -15.83 38.56 18.03
N GLU A 64 -16.60 39.58 17.65
CA GLU A 64 -17.14 40.61 18.57
C GLU A 64 -18.11 40.04 19.63
N ALA A 65 -18.62 38.82 19.43
CA ALA A 65 -19.41 38.08 20.41
C ALA A 65 -18.53 37.25 21.35
N LEU A 66 -17.43 36.67 20.85
CA LEU A 66 -16.50 35.86 21.64
C LEU A 66 -15.65 36.70 22.60
N ASP A 67 -15.23 37.91 22.21
CA ASP A 67 -14.49 38.83 23.08
C ASP A 67 -15.33 39.38 24.27
N LYS A 68 -16.64 39.10 24.32
CA LYS A 68 -17.55 39.54 25.41
C LYS A 68 -17.74 38.52 26.52
N ASP A 69 -17.60 37.22 26.25
CA ASP A 69 -17.75 36.15 27.25
C ASP A 69 -16.41 35.87 27.98
N GLY A 70 -15.91 36.90 28.65
CA GLY A 70 -14.66 36.86 29.41
C GLY A 70 -14.73 36.03 30.70
N GLY A 71 -14.18 34.81 30.64
CA GLY A 71 -13.60 34.12 31.80
C GLY A 71 -14.51 33.20 32.63
N LYS A 72 -14.27 31.88 32.50
CA LYS A 72 -14.29 30.91 33.62
C LYS A 72 -13.66 29.57 33.21
N ASP A 73 -12.94 28.97 34.15
CA ASP A 73 -12.19 27.72 33.93
C ASP A 73 -13.08 26.51 33.67
N ASN A 74 -12.60 25.61 32.81
CA ASN A 74 -13.17 24.27 32.61
C ASN A 74 -12.04 23.22 32.65
N ALA A 75 -11.46 23.02 33.83
CA ALA A 75 -10.56 21.90 34.08
C ALA A 75 -11.35 20.58 34.13
N ILE A 76 -11.13 19.70 33.15
CA ILE A 76 -11.81 18.39 33.07
C ILE A 76 -10.92 17.33 33.72
N SER A 77 -11.32 16.86 34.91
CA SER A 77 -10.69 15.73 35.59
C SER A 77 -11.25 14.40 35.10
N LEU A 78 -10.39 13.39 34.88
CA LEU A 78 -10.80 12.02 34.56
C LEU A 78 -10.98 11.19 35.85
N PRO A 79 -12.08 10.42 36.00
CA PRO A 79 -12.38 9.72 37.24
C PRO A 79 -11.70 8.34 37.36
N VAL A 80 -11.21 8.04 38.56
CA VAL A 80 -10.82 6.68 38.99
C VAL A 80 -12.07 5.90 39.45
N LYS A 81 -11.96 4.57 39.57
CA LYS A 81 -13.09 3.63 39.69
C LYS A 81 -13.99 3.81 40.93
N SER A 82 -15.28 3.54 40.68
CA SER A 82 -16.35 3.11 41.62
C SER A 82 -16.86 4.07 42.70
N VAL A 83 -18.17 4.36 42.66
CA VAL A 83 -19.22 3.90 43.61
C VAL A 83 -20.61 4.29 43.03
N ARG A 84 -21.70 3.77 43.60
CA ARG A 84 -23.06 3.74 43.04
C ARG A 84 -24.00 4.76 43.73
N THR A 85 -24.55 5.73 42.99
CA THR A 85 -25.68 6.57 43.43
C THR A 85 -26.54 7.04 42.24
N GLN A 86 -27.82 7.34 42.49
CA GLN A 86 -28.78 7.86 41.50
C GLN A 86 -28.97 9.38 41.65
N GLY A 87 -29.21 10.13 40.57
CA GLY A 87 -29.67 11.52 40.72
C GLY A 87 -29.74 12.42 39.48
N LYS A 88 -30.94 12.53 38.88
CA LYS A 88 -31.51 13.68 38.13
C LYS A 88 -30.79 14.20 36.86
N HIS A 89 -31.59 14.44 35.80
CA HIS A 89 -31.14 15.12 34.57
C HIS A 89 -30.89 16.62 34.76
N THR A 90 -29.95 17.18 33.99
CA THR A 90 -29.74 18.63 33.82
C THR A 90 -29.92 19.07 32.36
N PRO A 91 -30.29 20.34 32.06
CA PRO A 91 -30.73 20.73 30.71
C PRO A 91 -29.66 20.73 29.61
N ASN A 92 -28.37 20.70 29.96
CA ASN A 92 -27.26 20.99 29.03
C ASN A 92 -27.14 19.98 27.86
N VAL A 93 -27.58 18.74 28.05
CA VAL A 93 -27.59 17.71 26.99
C VAL A 93 -28.38 18.19 25.75
N ARG A 94 -29.44 19.00 25.95
CA ARG A 94 -30.30 19.47 24.86
C ARG A 94 -29.61 20.52 23.97
N LYS A 95 -28.74 21.36 24.54
CA LYS A 95 -27.91 22.32 23.76
C LYS A 95 -26.82 21.59 22.96
N ILE A 96 -26.17 20.59 23.55
CA ILE A 96 -25.09 19.80 22.90
C ILE A 96 -25.64 19.01 21.70
N LEU A 97 -26.80 18.36 21.85
CA LEU A 97 -27.47 17.68 20.74
C LEU A 97 -27.91 18.63 19.62
N GLN A 98 -28.17 19.90 19.94
CA GLN A 98 -28.59 20.90 18.95
C GLN A 98 -27.40 21.46 18.16
N SER A 99 -26.25 21.73 18.79
CA SER A 99 -25.04 22.14 18.07
C SER A 99 -24.44 21.02 17.22
N GLN A 100 -24.46 19.77 17.70
CA GLN A 100 -24.06 18.60 16.89
C GLN A 100 -24.92 18.44 15.63
N LYS A 101 -26.22 18.76 15.71
CA LYS A 101 -27.12 18.71 14.55
C LYS A 101 -26.84 19.83 13.54
N THR A 102 -26.50 21.04 14.00
CA THR A 102 -26.05 22.13 13.11
C THR A 102 -24.71 21.81 12.43
N PHE A 103 -23.80 21.12 13.12
CA PHE A 103 -22.51 20.71 12.55
C PHE A 103 -22.66 19.63 11.46
N GLY A 104 -23.60 18.70 11.62
CA GLY A 104 -23.94 17.72 10.57
C GLY A 104 -24.40 18.39 9.28
N ASN A 105 -25.41 19.26 9.36
CA ASN A 105 -25.91 20.01 8.21
C ASN A 105 -24.81 20.80 7.47
N HIS A 106 -23.88 21.41 8.20
CA HIS A 106 -22.76 22.15 7.60
C HIS A 106 -21.76 21.27 6.83
N LEU A 107 -21.64 19.99 7.19
CA LEU A 107 -20.81 19.04 6.45
C LEU A 107 -21.51 18.57 5.16
N ASP A 108 -22.82 18.33 5.24
CA ASP A 108 -23.66 17.96 4.09
C ASP A 108 -23.69 19.09 3.03
N ASP A 109 -23.88 20.34 3.46
CA ASP A 109 -23.84 21.53 2.57
C ASP A 109 -22.47 21.70 1.89
N PHE A 110 -21.36 21.45 2.61
CA PHE A 110 -20.00 21.55 2.07
C PHE A 110 -19.73 20.48 1.00
N LEU A 111 -20.13 19.23 1.25
CA LEU A 111 -20.00 18.13 0.30
C LEU A 111 -20.87 18.36 -0.95
N ALA A 112 -22.07 18.91 -0.80
CA ALA A 112 -22.93 19.29 -1.92
C ALA A 112 -22.31 20.39 -2.80
N MET A 113 -21.63 21.38 -2.20
CA MET A 113 -20.89 22.40 -2.96
C MET A 113 -19.66 21.82 -3.68
N GLN A 114 -18.98 20.83 -3.10
CA GLN A 114 -17.85 20.17 -3.74
C GLN A 114 -18.28 19.34 -4.97
N ALA A 115 -19.34 18.55 -4.86
CA ALA A 115 -19.91 17.79 -5.98
C ALA A 115 -20.38 18.67 -7.15
N LEU A 116 -20.83 19.91 -6.87
CA LEU A 116 -21.18 20.89 -7.90
C LEU A 116 -19.95 21.48 -8.63
N ALA A 117 -18.76 21.48 -8.03
CA ALA A 117 -17.54 21.98 -8.67
C ALA A 117 -16.97 20.99 -9.69
N GLU A 118 -17.14 19.68 -9.45
CA GLU A 118 -16.54 18.60 -10.26
C GLU A 118 -17.32 18.30 -11.57
N SER A 119 -18.51 18.90 -11.76
CA SER A 119 -19.45 18.53 -12.83
C SER A 119 -19.47 19.44 -14.08
N ASN A 120 -18.45 20.29 -14.30
CA ASN A 120 -18.49 21.35 -15.34
C ASN A 120 -17.42 21.19 -16.46
N PRO A 121 -17.73 20.51 -17.59
CA PRO A 121 -16.74 20.10 -18.59
C PRO A 121 -16.47 21.16 -19.69
N ALA A 122 -15.83 22.27 -19.33
CA ALA A 122 -15.50 23.33 -20.31
C ALA A 122 -14.25 24.17 -19.98
N LEU A 123 -13.02 23.63 -20.17
CA LEU A 123 -11.80 24.45 -20.34
C LEU A 123 -10.58 23.68 -20.91
N SER A 124 -10.66 23.21 -22.17
CA SER A 124 -9.46 22.90 -22.97
C SER A 124 -9.72 22.97 -24.48
N ARG A 125 -8.97 23.84 -25.19
CA ARG A 125 -8.53 23.79 -26.61
C ARG A 125 -8.23 25.18 -27.21
N SER A 126 -6.97 25.59 -27.12
CA SER A 126 -6.26 26.49 -28.04
C SER A 126 -4.76 26.40 -27.68
N ASN A 127 -3.77 26.53 -28.57
CA ASN A 127 -3.78 26.81 -30.01
C ASN A 127 -3.00 25.74 -30.79
N THR A 128 -3.38 25.51 -32.06
CA THR A 128 -2.47 24.97 -33.08
C THR A 128 -2.72 25.64 -34.42
N SER A 129 -1.76 26.46 -34.85
CA SER A 129 -1.58 26.92 -36.23
C SER A 129 -0.09 27.00 -36.54
N GLY A 130 0.40 26.77 -37.76
CA GLY A 130 -0.28 26.19 -38.91
C GLY A 130 -0.05 26.90 -40.24
N ALA A 131 1.17 26.87 -40.79
CA ALA A 131 1.43 27.02 -42.23
C ALA A 131 2.87 26.62 -42.62
N ASN A 132 3.00 25.74 -43.64
CA ASN A 132 3.87 25.82 -44.84
C ASN A 132 5.26 26.51 -44.76
N ASN A 133 6.31 26.03 -45.45
CA ASN A 133 6.27 25.53 -46.83
C ASN A 133 7.52 24.72 -47.28
N LYS A 134 7.34 23.85 -48.30
CA LYS A 134 8.29 23.36 -49.33
C LYS A 134 9.67 22.73 -48.99
N ARG A 135 9.79 21.47 -49.43
CA ARG A 135 11.02 20.72 -49.79
C ARG A 135 11.56 21.16 -51.19
N PRO A 136 12.80 20.83 -51.63
CA PRO A 136 13.09 19.49 -52.20
C PRO A 136 14.55 18.94 -52.02
N SER A 137 14.77 17.70 -52.51
CA SER A 137 16.02 17.02 -53.04
C SER A 137 17.42 17.67 -52.89
N ASN A 138 18.58 16.99 -52.74
CA ASN A 138 19.05 15.57 -52.85
C ASN A 138 20.57 15.50 -52.42
N SER A 139 21.35 14.39 -52.38
CA SER A 139 21.18 12.94 -52.10
C SER A 139 22.52 12.16 -52.30
N ARG A 140 22.72 10.98 -51.65
CA ARG A 140 23.81 9.96 -51.85
C ARG A 140 25.21 10.29 -51.22
N ARG A 141 25.79 9.44 -50.34
CA ARG A 141 26.76 8.29 -50.53
C ARG A 141 28.24 8.73 -50.39
N ASP A 142 29.25 7.94 -49.98
CA ASP A 142 29.43 6.52 -49.54
C ASP A 142 30.52 6.42 -48.41
N THR A 143 30.91 5.22 -47.96
CA THR A 143 31.99 4.88 -46.96
C THR A 143 33.23 4.24 -47.69
N PRO A 144 34.28 3.54 -47.12
CA PRO A 144 34.59 3.10 -45.72
C PRO A 144 36.09 2.97 -45.23
N SER A 145 36.25 2.65 -43.92
CA SER A 145 37.21 1.68 -43.28
C SER A 145 38.74 1.90 -43.00
N SER A 146 39.15 1.49 -41.78
CA SER A 146 40.44 0.85 -41.35
C SER A 146 41.74 1.71 -41.23
N SER A 147 42.83 1.36 -40.48
CA SER A 147 43.08 0.52 -39.26
C SER A 147 44.56 0.58 -38.75
N LYS A 148 44.86 0.02 -37.55
CA LYS A 148 46.16 -0.51 -36.99
C LYS A 148 47.10 0.32 -36.07
N LEU A 149 47.86 -0.45 -35.25
CA LEU A 149 48.95 -0.15 -34.26
C LEU A 149 50.35 -0.48 -34.85
N PRO A 150 51.51 -0.05 -34.25
CA PRO A 150 52.25 -0.78 -33.18
C PRO A 150 52.88 0.13 -32.05
N GLN A 151 53.19 -0.33 -30.82
CA GLN A 151 54.45 -0.92 -30.22
C GLN A 151 55.73 -0.03 -30.32
N SER A 152 56.76 -0.03 -29.43
CA SER A 152 57.22 -0.92 -28.31
C SER A 152 58.17 -0.20 -27.30
N GLU A 153 58.41 -0.77 -26.10
CA GLU A 153 59.70 -0.91 -25.29
C GLU A 153 60.71 0.27 -25.16
N ASP A 154 61.59 0.49 -24.14
CA ASP A 154 61.97 -0.07 -22.80
C ASP A 154 63.03 0.88 -22.15
N ALA A 155 63.63 0.79 -20.94
CA ALA A 155 63.45 0.06 -19.66
C ALA A 155 64.41 0.63 -18.55
N ALA A 156 64.25 0.19 -17.28
CA ALA A 156 65.21 0.25 -16.13
C ALA A 156 65.59 1.65 -15.52
N MET A 157 66.25 1.79 -14.35
CA MET A 157 66.17 1.19 -12.98
C MET A 157 67.25 1.84 -12.07
N THR A 158 67.00 2.16 -10.77
CA THR A 158 67.93 2.14 -9.58
C THR A 158 67.42 3.00 -8.39
N ASP A 159 67.81 2.64 -7.16
CA ASP A 159 67.35 3.18 -5.86
C ASP A 159 68.25 4.27 -5.22
N ALA A 160 67.73 5.02 -4.21
CA ALA A 160 68.37 5.21 -2.86
C ALA A 160 67.67 6.24 -1.92
N ASP A 161 67.37 5.80 -0.69
CA ASP A 161 67.36 6.51 0.61
C ASP A 161 66.50 7.77 0.93
N THR A 162 66.49 8.12 2.23
CA THR A 162 65.43 8.82 3.02
C THR A 162 66.00 9.97 3.89
N PRO A 163 65.24 10.67 4.77
CA PRO A 163 63.96 11.39 4.58
C PRO A 163 63.96 12.83 5.18
N SER A 164 63.12 13.77 4.69
CA SER A 164 62.87 15.03 5.44
C SER A 164 61.54 15.76 5.16
N LEU A 165 60.94 16.23 6.26
CA LEU A 165 59.74 17.05 6.48
C LEU A 165 59.51 18.32 5.62
N ILE A 166 58.20 18.66 5.49
CA ILE A 166 57.55 19.99 5.38
C ILE A 166 57.32 20.66 3.99
N SER A 167 56.04 21.04 3.79
CA SER A 167 55.45 22.01 2.82
C SER A 167 55.55 21.74 1.31
N GLU A 168 54.37 21.61 0.67
CA GLU A 168 54.23 21.75 -0.78
C GLU A 168 53.99 23.22 -1.18
N PRO A 169 54.79 23.80 -2.11
CA PRO A 169 54.38 24.92 -2.95
C PRO A 169 53.58 24.43 -4.16
N SER A 170 52.70 25.26 -4.70
CA SER A 170 51.79 24.89 -5.80
C SER A 170 52.53 24.57 -7.12
N ARG A 171 52.16 23.43 -7.73
CA ARG A 171 52.66 23.00 -9.04
C ARG A 171 51.98 23.81 -10.17
N PRO A 172 52.71 24.30 -11.19
CA PRO A 172 52.09 24.86 -12.39
C PRO A 172 51.43 23.76 -13.24
N PRO A 173 50.43 24.10 -14.08
CA PRO A 173 49.78 23.15 -14.97
C PRO A 173 50.71 22.66 -16.09
N PRO A 174 50.45 21.47 -16.68
CA PRO A 174 51.23 20.94 -17.80
C PRO A 174 51.00 21.73 -19.10
N PRO A 175 51.94 21.69 -20.07
CA PRO A 175 51.74 22.27 -21.39
C PRO A 175 50.66 21.52 -22.18
N SER A 176 49.95 22.22 -23.07
CA SER A 176 48.91 21.65 -23.92
C SER A 176 49.47 20.78 -25.05
N HIS A 177 48.75 19.73 -25.42
CA HIS A 177 49.08 18.90 -26.58
C HIS A 177 48.67 19.59 -27.89
N PRO A 178 49.43 19.41 -28.99
CA PRO A 178 49.07 19.94 -30.31
C PRO A 178 47.97 19.09 -30.96
N GLY A 179 46.70 19.34 -30.59
CA GLY A 179 45.54 18.64 -31.15
C GLY A 179 44.23 19.44 -31.16
N ASP A 180 44.05 20.39 -30.25
CA ASP A 180 42.75 21.03 -29.98
C ASP A 180 42.36 22.16 -30.98
N ASN A 181 42.18 21.79 -32.26
CA ASN A 181 41.72 22.69 -33.33
C ASN A 181 40.56 22.07 -34.14
N ASP A 182 39.50 21.60 -33.45
CA ASP A 182 38.20 21.33 -34.07
C ASP A 182 37.32 22.61 -34.03
N PRO A 183 36.97 23.21 -35.18
CA PRO A 183 36.10 24.39 -35.24
C PRO A 183 34.69 24.20 -34.68
N LEU A 184 34.22 22.96 -34.49
CA LEU A 184 32.87 22.65 -34.01
C LEU A 184 32.74 22.57 -32.49
N LEU A 185 33.85 22.55 -31.74
CA LEU A 185 33.87 22.50 -30.27
C LEU A 185 34.07 23.85 -29.58
N ALA A 186 34.00 24.96 -30.32
CA ALA A 186 34.17 26.33 -29.82
C ALA A 186 32.96 26.84 -28.99
N SER A 187 32.64 26.15 -27.89
CA SER A 187 31.65 26.63 -26.92
C SER A 187 32.17 27.87 -26.17
N ARG A 188 31.64 29.05 -26.55
CA ARG A 188 31.91 30.30 -25.81
C ARG A 188 31.22 30.25 -24.44
N VAL A 189 31.92 29.69 -23.46
CA VAL A 189 31.63 29.96 -22.05
C VAL A 189 31.90 31.46 -21.81
N PRO A 190 30.92 32.26 -21.37
CA PRO A 190 31.19 33.65 -20.99
C PRO A 190 32.06 33.69 -19.74
N ASP A 191 32.95 34.68 -19.66
CA ASP A 191 33.75 34.90 -18.44
C ASP A 191 32.84 35.09 -17.22
N MET A 192 33.23 34.47 -16.10
CA MET A 192 32.52 34.63 -14.83
C MET A 192 32.53 36.11 -14.40
N PRO A 193 31.38 36.70 -14.03
CA PRO A 193 31.32 38.09 -13.59
C PRO A 193 32.20 38.29 -12.35
N SER A 194 32.86 39.44 -12.26
CA SER A 194 33.77 39.72 -11.16
C SER A 194 33.04 39.65 -9.81
N ASN A 195 33.75 39.36 -8.71
CA ASN A 195 33.15 39.34 -7.37
C ASN A 195 32.38 40.64 -7.05
N LYS A 196 32.79 41.78 -7.61
CA LYS A 196 32.12 43.09 -7.45
C LYS A 196 30.77 43.16 -8.18
N GLU A 197 30.64 42.48 -9.31
CA GLU A 197 29.37 42.33 -10.04
C GLU A 197 28.49 41.23 -9.41
N LEU A 198 29.09 40.15 -8.93
CA LEU A 198 28.40 39.09 -8.18
C LEU A 198 27.74 39.66 -6.90
N TYR A 199 28.46 40.46 -6.11
CA TYR A 199 27.90 41.17 -4.97
C TYR A 199 26.83 42.20 -5.35
N LYS A 200 26.88 42.77 -6.56
CA LYS A 200 25.85 43.70 -7.06
C LYS A 200 24.57 42.94 -7.44
N LEU A 201 24.70 41.80 -8.13
CA LEU A 201 23.58 40.89 -8.42
C LEU A 201 22.92 40.37 -7.14
N LEU A 202 23.71 40.00 -6.13
CA LEU A 202 23.25 39.53 -4.83
C LEU A 202 22.74 40.65 -3.89
N SER A 203 22.79 41.92 -4.30
CA SER A 203 22.33 43.06 -3.47
C SER A 203 20.84 43.39 -3.62
N HIS A 204 20.14 42.75 -4.55
CA HIS A 204 18.69 42.90 -4.70
C HIS A 204 17.93 41.89 -3.83
N PRO A 205 16.81 42.27 -3.19
CA PRO A 205 15.96 41.33 -2.47
C PRO A 205 15.33 40.32 -3.45
N PRO A 206 15.01 39.10 -3.00
CA PRO A 206 14.38 38.09 -3.86
C PRO A 206 12.98 38.54 -4.27
N LEU A 207 12.68 38.42 -5.57
CA LEU A 207 11.36 38.71 -6.14
C LEU A 207 10.28 37.83 -5.50
N THR A 208 9.11 38.41 -5.28
CA THR A 208 7.93 37.71 -4.80
C THR A 208 7.22 36.99 -5.94
N TYR A 209 6.41 35.99 -5.59
CA TYR A 209 5.73 35.11 -6.56
C TYR A 209 4.75 35.82 -7.53
N GLY A 210 4.40 37.08 -7.25
CA GLY A 210 3.57 37.92 -8.13
C GLY A 210 4.33 38.73 -9.18
N GLU A 211 5.66 38.87 -9.07
CA GLU A 211 6.45 39.78 -9.91
C GLU A 211 6.99 39.12 -11.19
N VAL A 212 6.75 37.82 -11.37
CA VAL A 212 7.19 37.05 -12.56
C VAL A 212 6.23 37.24 -13.76
N THR A 213 5.04 37.80 -13.56
CA THR A 213 4.04 38.04 -14.63
C THR A 213 4.01 39.51 -15.06
N GLY A 214 5.03 39.94 -15.80
CA GLY A 214 5.16 41.31 -16.32
C GLY A 214 4.60 41.51 -17.73
N ASN A 215 3.57 42.35 -17.84
CA ASN A 215 3.04 43.08 -19.02
C ASN A 215 3.35 42.60 -20.46
N TRP A 216 2.28 42.33 -21.21
CA TRP A 216 2.15 42.85 -22.58
C TRP A 216 1.23 44.06 -22.57
N ASP A 217 1.66 45.15 -23.21
CA ASP A 217 0.97 46.46 -23.15
C ASP A 217 -0.22 46.55 -24.12
N ASN A 218 -1.15 47.46 -23.84
CA ASN A 218 -2.50 47.48 -24.41
C ASN A 218 -2.89 48.88 -24.92
N SER A 219 -2.76 49.12 -26.23
CA SER A 219 -2.86 50.46 -26.82
C SER A 219 -3.94 50.62 -27.91
N ALA A 220 -5.21 50.81 -27.50
CA ALA A 220 -6.25 51.39 -28.35
C ALA A 220 -7.30 52.18 -27.52
N ARG A 221 -7.67 53.38 -27.99
CA ARG A 221 -8.60 54.34 -27.34
C ARG A 221 -10.05 53.81 -27.39
N VAL A 222 -10.89 53.88 -26.34
CA VAL A 222 -11.51 55.09 -25.71
C VAL A 222 -12.37 55.84 -26.75
N PRO A 223 -13.71 55.98 -26.59
CA PRO A 223 -14.25 56.92 -25.58
C PRO A 223 -15.63 56.63 -24.92
N ASN A 224 -15.76 57.15 -23.68
CA ASN A 224 -16.95 57.79 -23.07
C ASN A 224 -18.26 56.98 -22.81
N MET A 225 -19.13 57.33 -21.84
CA MET A 225 -19.19 58.53 -20.98
C MET A 225 -19.78 58.25 -19.56
N SER A 226 -19.46 59.16 -18.63
CA SER A 226 -20.22 59.71 -17.47
C SER A 226 -21.64 59.20 -17.11
N SER A 227 -22.18 59.32 -15.88
CA SER A 227 -21.66 59.76 -14.55
C SER A 227 -22.78 59.69 -13.48
N ASP A 228 -22.41 59.48 -12.21
CA ASP A 228 -22.99 60.06 -10.98
C ASP A 228 -24.50 59.95 -10.61
N GLN A 229 -24.72 59.68 -9.30
CA GLN A 229 -25.88 60.09 -8.45
C GLN A 229 -27.29 59.49 -8.75
N ALA A 230 -28.24 59.42 -7.80
CA ALA A 230 -28.16 59.33 -6.32
C ALA A 230 -29.52 58.87 -5.72
N ASP A 231 -29.46 58.34 -4.48
CA ASP A 231 -30.43 58.49 -3.37
C ASP A 231 -31.91 57.99 -3.38
N ALA A 232 -32.43 57.91 -2.15
CA ALA A 232 -33.82 58.17 -1.70
C ALA A 232 -35.04 57.22 -2.02
N THR A 233 -35.26 56.26 -1.11
CA THR A 233 -36.51 56.00 -0.31
C THR A 233 -37.95 55.88 -0.89
N LYS A 234 -38.73 55.00 -0.21
CA LYS A 234 -40.22 54.89 -0.08
C LYS A 234 -40.95 54.34 -1.33
N ALA A 235 -41.93 53.41 -1.25
CA ALA A 235 -43.15 53.26 -0.42
C ALA A 235 -44.29 54.21 -0.85
N ALA A 236 -45.56 53.79 -1.04
CA ALA A 236 -46.21 52.47 -0.98
C ALA A 236 -47.55 52.48 -1.76
N GLU A 237 -48.35 51.39 -1.69
CA GLU A 237 -49.77 51.28 -2.13
C GLU A 237 -50.01 51.31 -3.67
N GLY A 238 -51.08 50.75 -4.25
CA GLY A 238 -52.20 49.96 -3.70
C GLY A 238 -53.17 49.46 -4.81
N ALA A 239 -54.26 48.78 -4.43
CA ALA A 239 -55.37 48.23 -5.28
C ALA A 239 -54.98 47.08 -6.27
N ALA A 240 -55.54 45.86 -6.21
CA ALA A 240 -56.93 45.37 -6.47
C ALA A 240 -57.10 44.90 -7.95
N GLU A 241 -57.89 43.87 -8.32
CA GLU A 241 -58.80 42.96 -7.57
C GLU A 241 -58.98 41.61 -8.32
N GLN A 242 -59.97 40.78 -7.92
CA GLN A 242 -60.47 39.52 -8.54
C GLN A 242 -59.60 38.24 -8.35
N THR A 243 -60.14 37.03 -8.06
CA THR A 243 -61.51 36.59 -7.65
C THR A 243 -61.43 35.26 -6.83
N LEU A 244 -62.55 34.86 -6.18
CA LEU A 244 -62.67 33.66 -5.31
C LEU A 244 -62.70 32.32 -6.12
N SER A 245 -62.37 31.14 -5.58
CA SER A 245 -62.94 30.42 -4.41
C SER A 245 -62.01 29.23 -4.01
N SER A 246 -61.89 28.67 -2.79
CA SER A 246 -62.82 28.34 -1.66
C SER A 246 -63.78 27.17 -1.97
N ARG A 247 -64.03 26.13 -1.14
CA ARG A 247 -63.61 25.64 0.21
C ARG A 247 -64.16 24.16 0.34
N PRO A 248 -64.33 23.45 1.48
CA PRO A 248 -63.77 23.52 2.85
C PRO A 248 -63.16 22.14 3.31
N ALA A 249 -63.44 21.64 4.52
CA ALA A 249 -62.72 20.53 5.18
C ALA A 249 -63.62 19.51 5.96
N LYS A 250 -62.97 18.50 6.57
CA LYS A 250 -63.36 17.55 7.66
C LYS A 250 -64.59 17.98 8.52
N GLN A 251 -65.45 17.12 9.11
CA GLN A 251 -65.38 15.73 9.66
C GLN A 251 -66.84 15.28 10.05
N PRO A 252 -67.19 14.20 10.81
CA PRO A 252 -66.56 12.90 11.17
C PRO A 252 -67.50 11.63 11.15
N LYS A 253 -66.93 10.43 11.46
CA LYS A 253 -67.56 9.17 12.01
C LYS A 253 -68.64 8.38 11.24
N GLU A 254 -68.38 7.07 11.01
CA GLU A 254 -68.98 5.95 11.80
C GLU A 254 -68.16 4.62 11.66
N LYS A 255 -68.69 3.43 12.04
CA LYS A 255 -67.87 2.21 12.33
C LYS A 255 -68.47 0.83 11.92
N GLN A 256 -67.55 -0.11 11.68
CA GLN A 256 -67.65 -1.60 11.64
C GLN A 256 -68.03 -2.25 10.29
N PRO A 257 -67.65 -3.53 10.02
CA PRO A 257 -66.79 -4.44 10.80
C PRO A 257 -65.41 -4.71 10.12
N LYS A 258 -64.77 -5.85 10.43
CA LYS A 258 -63.37 -6.20 10.08
C LYS A 258 -63.25 -6.84 8.68
N ASP A 259 -62.06 -6.74 8.09
CA ASP A 259 -61.26 -7.96 7.88
C ASP A 259 -59.74 -7.69 8.10
N LYS A 260 -58.90 -8.74 8.14
CA LYS A 260 -57.46 -8.67 8.43
C LYS A 260 -56.59 -9.28 7.32
N SER A 261 -56.05 -8.43 6.45
CA SER A 261 -54.95 -8.80 5.54
C SER A 261 -53.95 -7.63 5.39
N GLY A 262 -52.70 -7.95 5.06
CA GLY A 262 -51.71 -6.97 4.58
C GLY A 262 -51.15 -5.97 5.60
N LYS A 263 -49.92 -6.21 6.07
CA LYS A 263 -49.02 -5.16 6.59
C LYS A 263 -47.67 -5.17 5.86
N GLY A 264 -47.71 -5.10 4.53
CA GLY A 264 -46.54 -4.71 3.73
C GLY A 264 -46.20 -3.24 3.98
N GLY A 265 -44.92 -2.88 4.00
CA GLY A 265 -44.53 -1.50 4.24
C GLY A 265 -43.05 -1.20 4.03
N LYS A 266 -42.78 -0.20 3.17
CA LYS A 266 -41.46 0.42 2.91
C LYS A 266 -40.38 -0.45 2.26
N SER A 267 -40.58 -0.82 0.99
CA SER A 267 -39.54 -1.39 0.11
C SER A 267 -39.29 -0.61 -1.19
N ALA A 268 -40.08 0.44 -1.49
CA ALA A 268 -39.96 1.20 -2.73
C ALA A 268 -38.54 1.82 -2.90
N GLY A 269 -37.82 1.37 -3.93
CA GLY A 269 -36.47 1.83 -4.27
C GLY A 269 -35.30 1.03 -3.67
N LEU A 270 -35.54 -0.07 -2.94
CA LEU A 270 -34.47 -0.93 -2.40
C LEU A 270 -34.08 -2.10 -3.33
N GLU A 271 -35.05 -2.68 -4.02
CA GLU A 271 -34.90 -3.80 -4.96
C GLU A 271 -35.46 -3.37 -6.32
N LEU A 272 -35.14 -4.10 -7.40
CA LEU A 272 -35.79 -3.93 -8.69
C LEU A 272 -37.31 -4.15 -8.57
N PRO A 273 -38.15 -3.46 -9.38
CA PRO A 273 -39.60 -3.66 -9.35
C PRO A 273 -39.99 -5.07 -9.82
N ASP A 274 -39.29 -5.56 -10.84
CA ASP A 274 -39.41 -6.89 -11.43
C ASP A 274 -38.03 -7.55 -11.42
N LEU A 275 -37.97 -8.83 -11.03
CA LEU A 275 -36.71 -9.59 -11.02
C LEU A 275 -36.41 -10.18 -12.42
N PRO A 276 -35.14 -10.29 -12.84
CA PRO A 276 -34.79 -10.89 -14.13
C PRO A 276 -35.28 -12.33 -14.30
N GLU A 277 -35.75 -12.66 -15.51
CA GLU A 277 -36.29 -14.00 -15.85
C GLU A 277 -35.33 -15.15 -15.55
N PHE A 278 -34.01 -14.92 -15.64
CA PHE A 278 -32.99 -15.92 -15.34
C PHE A 278 -33.03 -16.40 -13.89
N ILE A 279 -33.58 -15.61 -12.95
CA ILE A 279 -33.73 -16.03 -11.56
C ILE A 279 -34.77 -17.17 -11.46
N GLN A 280 -35.93 -17.02 -12.12
CA GLN A 280 -36.95 -18.07 -12.14
C GLN A 280 -36.48 -19.31 -12.90
N HIS A 281 -35.84 -19.14 -14.07
CA HIS A 281 -35.28 -20.24 -14.86
C HIS A 281 -34.30 -21.12 -14.08
N ARG A 282 -33.40 -20.51 -13.28
CA ARG A 282 -32.51 -21.26 -12.38
C ARG A 282 -33.31 -22.03 -11.32
N LEU A 283 -34.32 -21.42 -10.71
CA LEU A 283 -35.12 -22.04 -9.64
C LEU A 283 -35.90 -23.26 -10.16
N ASP A 284 -36.56 -23.14 -11.30
CA ASP A 284 -37.34 -24.22 -11.91
C ASP A 284 -36.45 -25.42 -12.28
N LEU A 285 -35.23 -25.17 -12.79
CA LEU A 285 -34.24 -26.21 -13.07
C LEU A 285 -33.68 -26.84 -11.79
N PHE A 286 -33.36 -26.04 -10.76
CA PHE A 286 -32.85 -26.53 -9.48
C PHE A 286 -33.87 -27.44 -8.80
N ASP A 287 -35.13 -27.01 -8.66
CA ASP A 287 -36.16 -27.80 -7.98
C ASP A 287 -36.48 -29.09 -8.76
N LYS A 288 -36.44 -29.07 -10.10
CA LYS A 288 -36.55 -30.26 -10.95
C LYS A 288 -35.41 -31.27 -10.73
N ILE A 289 -34.15 -30.81 -10.70
CA ILE A 289 -32.97 -31.68 -10.56
C ILE A 289 -32.81 -32.15 -9.10
N LYS A 290 -33.19 -31.30 -8.13
CA LYS A 290 -33.26 -31.67 -6.72
C LYS A 290 -34.28 -32.78 -6.46
N ALA A 291 -35.49 -32.70 -7.03
CA ALA A 291 -36.47 -33.77 -6.91
C ALA A 291 -35.96 -35.12 -7.45
N ARG A 292 -35.15 -35.09 -8.53
CA ARG A 292 -34.44 -36.29 -9.05
C ARG A 292 -33.40 -36.81 -8.05
N GLN A 293 -32.54 -35.95 -7.50
CA GLN A 293 -31.47 -36.39 -6.60
C GLN A 293 -31.95 -36.79 -5.21
N ASP A 294 -33.00 -36.16 -4.69
CA ASP A 294 -33.62 -36.57 -3.42
C ASP A 294 -34.21 -37.99 -3.55
N ALA A 295 -34.74 -38.37 -4.72
CA ALA A 295 -35.15 -39.74 -5.03
C ALA A 295 -33.95 -40.71 -5.17
N GLU A 296 -32.93 -40.35 -5.96
CA GLU A 296 -31.67 -41.12 -6.08
C GLU A 296 -30.97 -41.34 -4.72
N ILE A 297 -31.13 -40.41 -3.77
CA ILE A 297 -30.61 -40.54 -2.40
C ILE A 297 -31.55 -41.35 -1.51
N ALA A 298 -32.87 -41.26 -1.68
CA ALA A 298 -33.84 -42.05 -0.92
C ALA A 298 -33.61 -43.56 -1.10
N GLU A 299 -33.36 -43.99 -2.34
CA GLU A 299 -33.13 -45.40 -2.72
C GLU A 299 -31.82 -46.00 -2.20
N LYS A 300 -30.89 -45.20 -1.66
CA LYS A 300 -29.59 -45.70 -1.17
C LYS A 300 -29.72 -46.52 0.13
N PRO A 301 -28.91 -47.58 0.29
CA PRO A 301 -28.92 -48.42 1.48
C PRO A 301 -28.56 -47.61 2.73
N ARG A 302 -29.23 -47.95 3.83
CA ARG A 302 -29.04 -47.37 5.17
C ARG A 302 -28.17 -48.31 5.98
N GLU A 303 -26.88 -48.03 6.00
CA GLU A 303 -25.85 -48.86 6.63
C GLU A 303 -25.44 -48.23 7.97
N GLU A 304 -25.11 -49.07 8.96
CA GLU A 304 -24.58 -48.58 10.23
C GLU A 304 -23.13 -48.12 10.04
N ILE A 305 -22.85 -46.86 10.38
CA ILE A 305 -21.55 -46.21 10.23
C ILE A 305 -20.99 -45.77 11.58
N THR A 306 -19.66 -45.79 11.69
CA THR A 306 -18.90 -45.34 12.86
C THR A 306 -18.24 -44.00 12.56
N ILE A 307 -18.47 -43.01 13.43
CA ILE A 307 -17.93 -41.66 13.32
C ILE A 307 -16.91 -41.46 14.44
N SER A 308 -15.61 -41.48 14.11
CA SER A 308 -14.54 -41.25 15.10
C SER A 308 -14.27 -39.75 15.26
N LEU A 309 -14.30 -39.24 16.48
CA LEU A 309 -14.10 -37.83 16.85
C LEU A 309 -12.66 -37.55 17.33
N PRO A 310 -12.18 -36.30 17.34
CA PRO A 310 -10.76 -35.99 17.62
C PRO A 310 -10.36 -36.20 19.08
N ASN A 311 -11.33 -36.38 19.98
CA ASN A 311 -11.13 -36.74 21.39
C ASN A 311 -11.04 -38.27 21.62
N GLY A 312 -10.99 -39.08 20.57
CA GLY A 312 -10.96 -40.53 20.65
C GLY A 312 -12.30 -41.19 20.99
N LYS A 313 -13.40 -40.42 21.04
CA LYS A 313 -14.75 -40.97 21.18
C LYS A 313 -15.28 -41.39 19.79
N GLU A 314 -16.02 -42.48 19.75
CA GLU A 314 -16.78 -42.88 18.56
C GLU A 314 -18.29 -42.69 18.80
N GLU A 315 -18.99 -42.25 17.76
CA GLU A 315 -20.45 -42.20 17.71
C GLU A 315 -20.96 -43.13 16.60
N LYS A 316 -22.15 -43.72 16.80
CA LYS A 316 -22.85 -44.51 15.78
C LYS A 316 -23.80 -43.62 14.97
N GLY A 317 -23.96 -43.93 13.69
CA GLY A 317 -24.91 -43.27 12.81
C GLY A 317 -25.39 -44.16 11.66
N THR A 318 -26.24 -43.61 10.82
CA THR A 318 -26.81 -44.25 9.63
C THR A 318 -26.32 -43.54 8.38
N SER A 319 -25.82 -44.27 7.38
CA SER A 319 -25.38 -43.69 6.10
C SER A 319 -26.54 -43.01 5.35
N TRP A 320 -26.21 -41.96 4.61
CA TRP A 320 -27.15 -41.11 3.86
C TRP A 320 -28.24 -40.41 4.70
N GLU A 321 -28.17 -40.49 6.04
CA GLU A 321 -29.11 -39.88 6.99
C GLU A 321 -28.40 -39.04 8.06
N THR A 322 -27.37 -39.58 8.72
CA THR A 322 -26.66 -38.89 9.81
C THR A 322 -25.77 -37.78 9.28
N THR A 323 -25.92 -36.55 9.79
CA THR A 323 -25.12 -35.38 9.36
C THR A 323 -24.13 -34.94 10.45
N PRO A 324 -23.01 -34.29 10.10
CA PRO A 324 -22.09 -33.71 11.08
C PRO A 324 -22.78 -32.70 12.03
N GLY A 325 -23.75 -31.95 11.53
CA GLY A 325 -24.57 -31.03 12.31
C GLY A 325 -25.47 -31.74 13.33
N ALA A 326 -25.99 -32.93 13.01
CA ALA A 326 -26.72 -33.76 13.96
C ALA A 326 -25.81 -34.25 15.10
N ILE A 327 -24.60 -34.74 14.78
CA ILE A 327 -23.59 -35.14 15.78
C ILE A 327 -23.19 -33.95 16.66
N ALA A 328 -22.83 -32.80 16.08
CA ALA A 328 -22.46 -31.60 16.81
C ALA A 328 -23.58 -31.13 17.78
N LYS A 329 -24.84 -31.19 17.34
CA LYS A 329 -26.03 -30.84 18.12
C LYS A 329 -26.32 -31.86 19.24
N GLY A 330 -26.05 -33.15 19.00
CA GLY A 330 -26.15 -34.22 20.00
C GLY A 330 -25.11 -34.09 21.11
N ILE A 331 -23.88 -33.68 20.78
CA ILE A 331 -22.83 -33.37 21.75
C ILE A 331 -23.22 -32.13 22.59
N SER A 332 -23.54 -31.00 21.94
CA SER A 332 -24.22 -29.89 22.61
C SER A 332 -24.76 -28.85 21.61
N LYS A 333 -25.87 -28.20 21.99
CA LYS A 333 -26.41 -27.06 21.24
C LYS A 333 -25.38 -25.93 21.02
N SER A 334 -24.53 -25.64 22.01
CA SER A 334 -23.51 -24.57 21.90
C SER A 334 -22.25 -24.98 21.12
N LEU A 335 -22.10 -26.26 20.76
CA LEU A 335 -21.13 -26.71 19.76
C LEU A 335 -21.72 -26.49 18.37
N PHE A 336 -22.94 -26.96 18.10
CA PHE A 336 -23.62 -26.71 16.83
C PHE A 336 -23.76 -25.21 16.51
N GLU A 337 -24.08 -24.36 17.49
CA GLU A 337 -24.21 -22.91 17.28
C GLU A 337 -22.88 -22.15 17.08
N ARG A 338 -21.72 -22.78 17.34
CA ARG A 338 -20.38 -22.20 17.07
C ARG A 338 -19.70 -22.79 15.83
N THR A 339 -20.02 -24.04 15.49
CA THR A 339 -19.40 -24.75 14.38
C THR A 339 -19.83 -24.09 13.08
N VAL A 340 -18.85 -23.73 12.25
CA VAL A 340 -19.05 -23.13 10.93
C VAL A 340 -19.13 -24.21 9.87
N ILE A 341 -18.23 -25.20 9.95
CA ILE A 341 -18.10 -26.27 8.97
C ILE A 341 -17.54 -27.56 9.60
N SER A 342 -17.69 -28.70 8.93
CA SER A 342 -17.04 -29.96 9.30
C SER A 342 -15.90 -30.33 8.34
N ARG A 343 -14.98 -31.16 8.82
CA ARG A 343 -13.99 -31.87 8.00
C ARG A 343 -14.21 -33.38 8.19
N VAL A 344 -14.38 -34.11 7.09
CA VAL A 344 -14.74 -35.54 7.04
C VAL A 344 -13.66 -36.28 6.26
N ASP A 345 -12.99 -37.25 6.90
CA ASP A 345 -11.79 -37.94 6.38
C ASP A 345 -10.68 -37.01 5.87
N GLY A 346 -10.71 -35.72 6.24
CA GLY A 346 -9.75 -34.68 5.83
C GLY A 346 -10.31 -33.66 4.82
N GLU A 347 -11.40 -33.98 4.12
CA GLU A 347 -12.06 -33.06 3.18
C GLU A 347 -13.08 -32.15 3.88
N LEU A 348 -13.31 -30.92 3.40
CA LEU A 348 -14.32 -30.03 3.97
C LEU A 348 -15.73 -30.46 3.55
N TRP A 349 -16.68 -30.44 4.49
CA TRP A 349 -17.99 -31.08 4.36
C TRP A 349 -19.09 -30.24 5.02
N ASP A 350 -20.18 -29.96 4.31
CA ASP A 350 -21.31 -29.17 4.85
C ASP A 350 -21.93 -29.85 6.09
N LEU A 351 -22.21 -29.08 7.14
CA LEU A 351 -22.83 -29.62 8.38
C LEU A 351 -24.21 -30.26 8.15
N THR A 352 -24.86 -29.95 7.02
CA THR A 352 -26.15 -30.49 6.58
C THR A 352 -26.04 -31.66 5.60
N ARG A 353 -24.86 -31.94 5.01
CA ARG A 353 -24.65 -33.06 4.08
C ARG A 353 -24.55 -34.38 4.87
N PRO A 354 -25.39 -35.39 4.59
CA PRO A 354 -25.29 -36.69 5.27
C PRO A 354 -23.95 -37.38 5.03
N LEU A 355 -23.51 -38.17 6.01
CA LEU A 355 -22.32 -39.00 5.94
C LEU A 355 -22.61 -40.27 5.12
N GLU A 356 -21.70 -40.62 4.22
CA GLU A 356 -21.92 -41.68 3.22
C GLU A 356 -21.35 -43.04 3.66
N LYS A 357 -20.45 -43.04 4.64
CA LYS A 357 -19.66 -44.19 5.14
C LYS A 357 -19.10 -43.87 6.54
N SER A 358 -18.51 -44.86 7.22
CA SER A 358 -17.70 -44.64 8.43
C SER A 358 -16.51 -43.72 8.13
N CYS A 359 -16.24 -42.76 9.03
CA CYS A 359 -15.31 -41.66 8.77
C CYS A 359 -14.74 -41.01 10.04
N LYS A 360 -13.64 -40.27 9.90
CA LYS A 360 -13.14 -39.34 10.93
C LYS A 360 -13.80 -37.98 10.78
N LEU A 361 -14.42 -37.47 11.83
CA LEU A 361 -15.12 -36.18 11.83
C LEU A 361 -14.42 -35.16 12.76
N GLU A 362 -14.11 -34.01 12.20
CA GLU A 362 -13.64 -32.82 12.92
C GLU A 362 -14.63 -31.66 12.71
N LEU A 363 -14.83 -30.83 13.73
CA LEU A 363 -15.80 -29.73 13.74
C LEU A 363 -15.03 -28.41 13.87
N LEU A 364 -15.11 -27.56 12.85
CA LEU A 364 -14.35 -26.32 12.74
C LEU A 364 -15.26 -25.12 13.05
N ASP A 365 -14.82 -24.24 13.94
CA ASP A 365 -15.50 -22.98 14.28
C ASP A 365 -14.99 -21.82 13.43
N PHE A 366 -15.38 -20.59 13.80
CA PHE A 366 -14.98 -19.38 13.07
C PHE A 366 -13.51 -18.99 13.28
N ASP A 367 -12.82 -19.47 14.32
CA ASP A 367 -11.45 -19.05 14.57
C ASP A 367 -10.41 -19.81 13.72
N HIS A 368 -10.72 -21.03 13.31
CA HIS A 368 -9.94 -21.81 12.34
C HIS A 368 -9.96 -21.19 10.93
N THR A 369 -8.81 -21.16 10.23
CA THR A 369 -8.63 -20.51 8.92
C THR A 369 -9.66 -20.93 7.87
N GLU A 370 -9.86 -22.25 7.69
CA GLU A 370 -10.86 -22.77 6.74
C GLU A 370 -12.31 -22.45 7.16
N GLY A 371 -12.57 -22.26 8.47
CA GLY A 371 -13.85 -21.75 8.94
C GLY A 371 -14.09 -20.32 8.50
N LYS A 372 -13.10 -19.43 8.63
CA LYS A 372 -13.16 -18.04 8.13
C LYS A 372 -13.44 -18.01 6.62
N LYS A 373 -12.75 -18.83 5.82
CA LYS A 373 -12.97 -18.95 4.38
C LYS A 373 -14.41 -19.34 4.05
N VAL A 374 -14.93 -20.44 4.62
CA VAL A 374 -16.30 -20.91 4.38
C VAL A 374 -17.35 -19.89 4.84
N PHE A 375 -17.13 -19.24 5.99
CA PHE A 375 -18.02 -18.21 6.52
C PHE A 375 -18.10 -16.97 5.63
N TRP A 376 -16.95 -16.47 5.18
CA TRP A 376 -16.87 -15.31 4.28
C TRP A 376 -17.34 -15.63 2.87
N HIS A 377 -17.07 -16.83 2.34
CA HIS A 377 -17.60 -17.29 1.06
C HIS A 377 -19.14 -17.40 1.08
N SER A 378 -19.71 -17.93 2.17
CA SER A 378 -21.16 -17.90 2.40
C SER A 378 -21.73 -16.48 2.51
N SER A 379 -20.92 -15.53 2.98
CA SER A 379 -21.29 -14.11 3.04
C SER A 379 -21.21 -13.43 1.67
N ALA A 380 -20.32 -13.88 0.79
CA ALA A 380 -20.29 -13.47 -0.61
C ALA A 380 -21.58 -13.86 -1.35
N HIS A 381 -22.13 -15.05 -1.09
CA HIS A 381 -23.43 -15.44 -1.66
C HIS A 381 -24.58 -14.52 -1.19
N ILE A 382 -24.60 -14.12 0.09
CA ILE A 382 -25.59 -13.14 0.59
C ILE A 382 -25.45 -11.78 -0.10
N LEU A 383 -24.21 -11.33 -0.36
CA LEU A 383 -23.95 -10.13 -1.15
C LEU A 383 -24.40 -10.29 -2.61
N GLY A 384 -24.18 -11.47 -3.21
CA GLY A 384 -24.60 -11.80 -4.56
C GLY A 384 -26.12 -11.76 -4.73
N GLU A 385 -26.88 -12.36 -3.80
CA GLU A 385 -28.34 -12.29 -3.79
C GLU A 385 -28.82 -10.84 -3.62
N ALA A 386 -28.20 -10.07 -2.73
CA ALA A 386 -28.50 -8.65 -2.55
C ALA A 386 -28.22 -7.82 -3.83
N ALA A 387 -27.17 -8.16 -4.59
CA ALA A 387 -26.81 -7.48 -5.84
C ALA A 387 -27.72 -7.88 -7.01
N GLU A 388 -28.07 -9.16 -7.17
CA GLU A 388 -29.06 -9.61 -8.16
C GLU A 388 -30.42 -8.92 -7.91
N ARG A 389 -30.88 -8.85 -6.66
CA ARG A 389 -32.10 -8.11 -6.27
C ARG A 389 -32.03 -6.59 -6.52
N ARG A 390 -30.87 -5.97 -6.31
CA ARG A 390 -30.68 -4.50 -6.38
C ARG A 390 -30.47 -3.99 -7.81
N PHE A 391 -29.74 -4.74 -8.64
CA PHE A 391 -29.23 -4.30 -9.94
C PHE A 391 -29.57 -5.24 -11.12
N GLY A 392 -30.04 -6.47 -10.86
CA GLY A 392 -30.23 -7.49 -11.91
C GLY A 392 -28.91 -7.97 -12.54
N CYS A 393 -27.78 -7.71 -11.87
CA CYS A 393 -26.44 -7.94 -12.38
C CYS A 393 -26.11 -9.42 -12.61
N TYR A 394 -25.14 -9.68 -13.47
CA TYR A 394 -24.56 -11.02 -13.61
C TYR A 394 -23.42 -11.20 -12.63
N LEU A 395 -23.61 -12.12 -11.69
CA LEU A 395 -22.57 -12.56 -10.77
C LEU A 395 -21.44 -13.23 -11.56
N CYS A 396 -20.20 -12.83 -11.30
CA CYS A 396 -19.00 -13.34 -11.95
C CYS A 396 -18.23 -14.27 -10.99
N ASN A 397 -17.40 -13.70 -10.10
CA ASN A 397 -16.53 -14.43 -9.17
C ASN A 397 -16.66 -13.85 -7.74
N GLY A 398 -16.75 -14.70 -6.71
CA GLY A 398 -17.01 -14.28 -5.32
C GLY A 398 -16.23 -15.03 -4.23
N PRO A 399 -14.89 -14.90 -4.19
CA PRO A 399 -14.05 -15.64 -3.24
C PRO A 399 -13.96 -14.94 -1.87
N PRO A 400 -13.64 -15.70 -0.79
CA PRO A 400 -13.12 -15.13 0.45
C PRO A 400 -11.71 -14.55 0.24
N THR A 401 -11.29 -13.64 1.10
CA THR A 401 -9.96 -12.99 1.09
C THR A 401 -9.32 -13.02 2.48
N GLU A 402 -8.00 -13.23 2.52
CA GLU A 402 -7.23 -13.28 3.77
C GLU A 402 -6.62 -11.91 4.15
N ASP A 403 -6.02 -11.19 3.19
CA ASP A 403 -5.63 -9.78 3.32
C ASP A 403 -6.11 -8.95 2.10
N PRO A 404 -7.00 -7.95 2.29
CA PRO A 404 -7.74 -7.68 3.52
C PRO A 404 -8.70 -8.83 3.86
N PRO A 405 -8.94 -9.12 5.15
CA PRO A 405 -9.82 -10.20 5.55
C PRO A 405 -11.27 -9.91 5.16
N GLY A 406 -11.99 -10.95 4.74
CA GLY A 406 -13.39 -10.88 4.34
C GLY A 406 -13.66 -11.61 3.02
N PHE A 407 -14.34 -10.95 2.10
CA PHE A 407 -14.69 -11.48 0.78
C PHE A 407 -14.89 -10.33 -0.21
N TYR A 408 -14.98 -10.66 -1.50
CA TYR A 408 -15.58 -9.77 -2.49
C TYR A 408 -16.54 -10.54 -3.40
N TYR A 409 -17.32 -9.79 -4.19
CA TYR A 409 -18.02 -10.31 -5.36
C TYR A 409 -17.79 -9.36 -6.55
N ASP A 410 -17.48 -9.93 -7.73
CA ASP A 410 -17.41 -9.25 -9.02
C ASP A 410 -18.75 -9.34 -9.75
N MET A 411 -19.32 -8.21 -10.17
CA MET A 411 -20.61 -8.10 -10.83
C MET A 411 -20.49 -7.38 -12.18
N ALA A 412 -21.27 -7.83 -13.15
CA ALA A 412 -21.30 -7.29 -14.51
C ALA A 412 -22.74 -7.11 -15.01
N ASN A 413 -22.89 -6.67 -16.26
CA ASN A 413 -24.18 -6.50 -16.94
C ASN A 413 -25.19 -5.61 -16.16
N MET A 414 -24.73 -4.43 -15.75
CA MET A 414 -25.57 -3.41 -15.07
C MET A 414 -25.92 -2.22 -15.99
N GLY A 415 -25.71 -2.37 -17.30
CA GLY A 415 -25.86 -1.28 -18.27
C GLY A 415 -24.92 -0.11 -17.96
N GLU A 416 -25.47 1.10 -17.93
CA GLU A 416 -24.75 2.32 -17.54
C GLU A 416 -24.63 2.51 -16.01
N GLN A 417 -25.22 1.62 -15.19
CA GLN A 417 -25.18 1.76 -13.73
C GLN A 417 -23.81 1.37 -13.15
N VAL A 418 -23.22 2.32 -12.41
CA VAL A 418 -22.02 2.11 -11.59
C VAL A 418 -22.45 2.13 -10.12
N ILE A 419 -21.89 1.23 -9.32
CA ILE A 419 -22.23 1.10 -7.89
C ILE A 419 -21.66 2.29 -7.12
N ALA A 420 -22.54 3.14 -6.61
CA ALA A 420 -22.16 4.34 -5.87
C ALA A 420 -21.90 4.06 -4.38
N ASP A 421 -21.43 5.05 -3.64
CA ASP A 421 -21.17 4.90 -2.20
C ASP A 421 -22.47 4.80 -1.39
N GLU A 422 -23.55 5.39 -1.88
CA GLU A 422 -24.91 5.33 -1.35
C GLU A 422 -25.48 3.90 -1.41
N ASP A 423 -25.15 3.14 -2.46
CA ASP A 423 -25.61 1.76 -2.65
C ASP A 423 -25.08 0.80 -1.59
N LYS A 424 -23.93 1.09 -0.96
CA LYS A 424 -23.38 0.29 0.14
C LYS A 424 -24.42 0.07 1.23
N LYS A 425 -25.18 1.12 1.57
CA LYS A 425 -26.24 1.10 2.58
C LYS A 425 -27.49 0.35 2.13
N ALA A 426 -27.82 0.37 0.83
CA ALA A 426 -28.90 -0.45 0.26
C ALA A 426 -28.53 -1.94 0.32
N LEU A 427 -27.33 -2.29 -0.14
CA LEU A 427 -26.79 -3.65 -0.13
C LEU A 427 -26.62 -4.22 1.29
N GLU A 428 -26.13 -3.43 2.25
CA GLU A 428 -26.14 -3.82 3.66
C GLU A 428 -27.56 -4.05 4.18
N THR A 429 -28.54 -3.23 3.79
CA THR A 429 -29.94 -3.38 4.21
C THR A 429 -30.55 -4.68 3.67
N LEU A 430 -30.32 -4.99 2.39
CA LEU A 430 -30.76 -6.24 1.75
C LEU A 430 -30.07 -7.46 2.36
N SER A 431 -28.74 -7.43 2.50
CA SER A 431 -27.96 -8.51 3.12
C SER A 431 -28.42 -8.78 4.55
N ASN A 432 -28.68 -7.74 5.34
CA ASN A 432 -29.25 -7.88 6.68
C ASN A 432 -30.71 -8.38 6.67
N ASN A 433 -31.46 -8.25 5.57
CA ASN A 433 -32.80 -8.84 5.44
C ASN A 433 -32.73 -10.33 5.05
N ILE A 434 -31.81 -10.70 4.17
CA ILE A 434 -31.49 -12.09 3.80
C ILE A 434 -31.01 -12.89 5.01
N ILE A 435 -30.13 -12.31 5.83
CA ILE A 435 -29.67 -12.88 7.12
C ILE A 435 -30.85 -13.16 8.07
N LYS A 436 -31.83 -12.24 8.17
CA LYS A 436 -33.01 -12.41 9.04
C LYS A 436 -33.96 -13.52 8.56
N GLN A 437 -34.00 -13.80 7.26
CA GLN A 437 -34.80 -14.88 6.69
C GLN A 437 -34.27 -16.27 7.07
N LYS A 438 -32.99 -16.39 7.42
CA LYS A 438 -32.30 -17.67 7.73
C LYS A 438 -32.48 -18.72 6.62
N GLN A 439 -32.35 -18.28 5.38
CA GLN A 439 -32.41 -19.18 4.21
C GLN A 439 -31.37 -20.30 4.39
N PRO A 440 -31.72 -21.57 4.08
CA PRO A 440 -30.76 -22.66 4.08
C PRO A 440 -29.80 -22.51 2.89
N PHE A 441 -28.59 -23.05 3.03
CA PHE A 441 -27.71 -23.32 1.90
C PHE A 441 -27.97 -24.76 1.42
N GLU A 442 -28.51 -24.92 0.21
CA GLU A 442 -28.83 -26.23 -0.36
C GLU A 442 -27.83 -26.60 -1.47
N ARG A 443 -27.01 -27.63 -1.23
CA ARG A 443 -26.07 -28.21 -2.20
C ARG A 443 -26.82 -29.09 -3.21
N LEU A 444 -26.50 -28.97 -4.49
CA LEU A 444 -26.98 -29.87 -5.55
C LEU A 444 -25.83 -30.19 -6.52
N GLU A 445 -25.75 -31.42 -7.02
CA GLU A 445 -24.82 -31.79 -8.08
C GLU A 445 -25.50 -31.72 -9.44
N MET A 446 -24.78 -31.28 -10.48
CA MET A 446 -25.34 -31.11 -11.82
C MET A 446 -24.31 -31.50 -12.87
N THR A 447 -24.75 -32.11 -13.96
CA THR A 447 -23.91 -32.40 -15.13
C THR A 447 -23.48 -31.10 -15.83
N LYS A 448 -22.41 -31.16 -16.64
CA LYS A 448 -21.96 -30.01 -17.43
C LYS A 448 -23.08 -29.38 -18.27
N ASP A 449 -23.94 -30.20 -18.88
CA ASP A 449 -25.04 -29.73 -19.73
C ASP A 449 -26.17 -29.07 -18.91
N GLU A 450 -26.54 -29.66 -17.78
CA GLU A 450 -27.50 -29.06 -16.83
C GLU A 450 -26.99 -27.70 -16.30
N LEU A 451 -25.68 -27.58 -16.07
CA LEU A 451 -25.04 -26.33 -15.64
C LEU A 451 -25.04 -25.27 -16.75
N LEU A 452 -24.72 -25.64 -17.99
CA LEU A 452 -24.75 -24.71 -19.13
C LEU A 452 -26.18 -24.20 -19.37
N GLU A 453 -27.19 -25.08 -19.39
CA GLU A 453 -28.60 -24.68 -19.55
C GLU A 453 -29.12 -23.81 -18.38
N MET A 454 -28.62 -24.02 -17.16
CA MET A 454 -28.94 -23.18 -15.99
C MET A 454 -28.29 -21.79 -16.07
N PHE A 455 -27.05 -21.69 -16.58
CA PHE A 455 -26.26 -20.46 -16.55
C PHE A 455 -26.06 -19.76 -17.90
N LYS A 456 -26.72 -20.20 -18.98
CA LYS A 456 -26.68 -19.64 -20.36
C LYS A 456 -26.94 -18.13 -20.53
N TYR A 457 -27.40 -17.45 -19.48
CA TYR A 457 -27.55 -16.00 -19.45
C TYR A 457 -26.23 -15.27 -19.12
N SER A 458 -25.26 -15.97 -18.52
CA SER A 458 -24.03 -15.40 -17.96
C SER A 458 -22.79 -16.08 -18.54
N LYS A 459 -22.23 -15.47 -19.58
CA LYS A 459 -20.91 -15.82 -20.17
C LYS A 459 -19.79 -16.03 -19.15
N TYR A 460 -19.87 -15.36 -18.00
CA TYR A 460 -18.92 -15.48 -16.89
C TYR A 460 -19.00 -16.84 -16.18
N LYS A 461 -20.22 -17.35 -15.98
CA LYS A 461 -20.46 -18.69 -15.41
C LYS A 461 -20.25 -19.78 -16.46
N GLU A 462 -20.69 -19.57 -17.71
CA GLU A 462 -20.40 -20.47 -18.83
C GLU A 462 -18.89 -20.68 -19.01
N TYR A 463 -18.09 -19.62 -18.99
CA TYR A 463 -16.63 -19.69 -19.04
C TYR A 463 -16.06 -20.59 -17.93
N PHE A 464 -16.51 -20.41 -16.68
CA PHE A 464 -16.06 -21.28 -15.58
C PHE A 464 -16.52 -22.73 -15.73
N ILE A 465 -17.72 -22.99 -16.27
CA ILE A 465 -18.20 -24.35 -16.55
C ILE A 465 -17.32 -25.01 -17.63
N GLN A 466 -17.08 -24.31 -18.73
CA GLN A 466 -16.24 -24.79 -19.84
C GLN A 466 -14.81 -25.11 -19.39
N GLN A 467 -14.20 -24.24 -18.57
CA GLN A 467 -12.80 -24.36 -18.15
C GLN A 467 -12.57 -25.25 -16.91
N ARG A 468 -13.59 -25.48 -16.06
CA ARG A 468 -13.42 -26.16 -14.75
C ARG A 468 -14.29 -27.40 -14.53
N VAL A 469 -15.13 -27.76 -15.50
CA VAL A 469 -15.93 -28.98 -15.52
C VAL A 469 -15.58 -29.76 -16.80
N PRO A 470 -14.81 -30.86 -16.72
CA PRO A 470 -14.53 -31.71 -17.88
C PRO A 470 -15.81 -32.31 -18.48
N ASP A 471 -15.78 -32.63 -19.77
CA ASP A 471 -16.95 -33.16 -20.48
C ASP A 471 -17.40 -34.52 -19.88
N GLY A 472 -18.71 -34.73 -19.81
CA GLY A 472 -19.31 -35.91 -19.16
C GLY A 472 -19.24 -35.92 -17.63
N THR A 473 -18.62 -34.94 -16.98
CA THR A 473 -18.52 -34.86 -15.51
C THR A 473 -19.59 -33.97 -14.86
N LYS A 474 -19.59 -33.91 -13.53
CA LYS A 474 -20.49 -33.09 -12.71
C LYS A 474 -19.72 -32.01 -11.94
N SER A 475 -20.40 -30.93 -11.60
CA SER A 475 -19.99 -29.97 -10.57
C SER A 475 -21.20 -29.57 -9.73
N THR A 476 -20.99 -28.90 -8.59
CA THR A 476 -22.06 -28.47 -7.71
C THR A 476 -22.54 -27.04 -7.99
N VAL A 477 -23.80 -26.80 -7.59
CA VAL A 477 -24.36 -25.48 -7.31
C VAL A 477 -24.81 -25.41 -5.85
N TYR A 478 -24.93 -24.20 -5.33
CA TYR A 478 -25.58 -23.95 -4.04
C TYR A 478 -26.71 -22.93 -4.21
N ARG A 479 -27.90 -23.29 -3.71
CA ARG A 479 -29.03 -22.36 -3.55
C ARG A 479 -28.95 -21.65 -2.20
N CYS A 480 -29.27 -20.37 -2.20
CA CYS A 480 -29.52 -19.54 -1.04
C CYS A 480 -30.79 -18.72 -1.33
N GLY A 481 -31.95 -19.25 -0.93
CA GLY A 481 -33.25 -18.65 -1.26
C GLY A 481 -33.48 -18.57 -2.79
N PRO A 482 -33.61 -17.37 -3.38
CA PRO A 482 -33.74 -17.19 -4.84
C PRO A 482 -32.39 -17.23 -5.59
N LEU A 483 -31.25 -17.05 -4.91
CA LEU A 483 -29.94 -17.16 -5.54
C LEU A 483 -29.59 -18.64 -5.76
N ILE A 484 -29.08 -18.96 -6.94
CA ILE A 484 -28.41 -20.23 -7.24
C ILE A 484 -27.08 -19.89 -7.93
N ASP A 485 -25.96 -20.35 -7.35
CA ASP A 485 -24.61 -20.03 -7.82
C ASP A 485 -23.77 -21.29 -8.07
N LEU A 486 -22.93 -21.23 -9.10
CA LEU A 486 -21.95 -22.25 -9.47
C LEU A 486 -20.81 -22.24 -8.45
N CYS A 487 -20.83 -23.21 -7.53
CA CYS A 487 -19.98 -23.18 -6.36
C CYS A 487 -19.63 -24.60 -5.91
N ARG A 488 -18.35 -24.85 -5.59
CA ARG A 488 -17.87 -26.12 -4.99
C ARG A 488 -18.18 -26.22 -3.49
N GLY A 489 -18.40 -25.08 -2.83
CA GLY A 489 -18.65 -24.99 -1.40
C GLY A 489 -17.45 -25.44 -0.56
N PRO A 490 -17.68 -25.91 0.68
CA PRO A 490 -18.98 -25.98 1.35
C PRO A 490 -19.45 -24.61 1.89
N HIS A 491 -20.65 -24.59 2.49
CA HIS A 491 -21.26 -23.40 3.08
C HIS A 491 -21.68 -23.60 4.55
N VAL A 492 -21.99 -22.47 5.21
CA VAL A 492 -22.63 -22.49 6.54
C VAL A 492 -24.08 -22.98 6.45
N PRO A 493 -24.69 -23.54 7.51
CA PRO A 493 -26.05 -24.12 7.44
C PRO A 493 -27.14 -23.17 6.95
N THR A 494 -27.12 -21.91 7.38
CA THR A 494 -28.11 -20.88 7.02
C THR A 494 -27.50 -19.49 6.94
N THR A 495 -28.15 -18.57 6.23
CA THR A 495 -27.78 -17.13 6.26
C THR A 495 -27.81 -16.53 7.67
N GLY A 496 -28.61 -17.13 8.59
CA GLY A 496 -28.71 -16.74 9.99
C GLY A 496 -27.50 -17.10 10.87
N ASN A 497 -26.55 -17.88 10.37
CA ASN A 497 -25.27 -18.11 11.04
C ASN A 497 -24.40 -16.84 11.07
N ILE A 498 -24.57 -15.95 10.08
CA ILE A 498 -23.89 -14.66 9.99
C ILE A 498 -24.67 -13.62 10.79
N LYS A 499 -24.09 -13.10 11.88
CA LYS A 499 -24.81 -12.19 12.81
C LYS A 499 -24.40 -10.72 12.69
N ALA A 500 -23.30 -10.46 11.97
CA ALA A 500 -22.83 -9.13 11.61
C ALA A 500 -22.22 -9.17 10.20
N PHE A 501 -22.51 -8.15 9.40
CA PHE A 501 -22.15 -8.04 7.99
C PHE A 501 -21.96 -6.55 7.67
N SER A 502 -20.97 -6.20 6.86
CA SER A 502 -20.76 -4.84 6.39
C SER A 502 -20.10 -4.79 5.01
N VAL A 503 -20.50 -3.80 4.19
CA VAL A 503 -19.89 -3.52 2.89
C VAL A 503 -18.77 -2.50 3.07
N LEU A 504 -17.54 -2.85 2.67
CA LEU A 504 -16.35 -2.03 2.90
C LEU A 504 -16.06 -1.07 1.75
N ARG A 505 -16.02 -1.58 0.51
CA ARG A 505 -15.67 -0.79 -0.67
C ARG A 505 -16.21 -1.37 -1.97
N ASN A 506 -16.50 -0.48 -2.89
CA ASN A 506 -16.74 -0.63 -4.31
C ASN A 506 -15.45 -0.28 -5.08
N SER A 507 -15.20 -0.92 -6.22
CA SER A 507 -14.09 -0.59 -7.12
C SER A 507 -14.31 -1.23 -8.49
N ALA A 508 -13.88 -0.56 -9.57
CA ALA A 508 -13.70 -1.25 -10.85
C ALA A 508 -12.58 -2.31 -10.74
N ALA A 509 -12.78 -3.45 -11.40
CA ALA A 509 -11.81 -4.51 -11.59
C ALA A 509 -11.92 -5.01 -13.04
N TYR A 510 -10.92 -5.76 -13.53
CA TYR A 510 -11.00 -6.37 -14.86
C TYR A 510 -11.39 -7.85 -14.75
N TRP A 511 -12.17 -8.35 -15.69
CA TRP A 511 -12.53 -9.77 -15.74
C TRP A 511 -11.27 -10.64 -15.89
N LEU A 512 -11.19 -11.69 -15.05
CA LEU A 512 -9.99 -12.53 -14.84
C LEU A 512 -8.71 -11.78 -14.38
N GLY A 513 -8.79 -10.48 -14.08
CA GLY A 513 -7.64 -9.64 -13.70
C GLY A 513 -6.83 -9.08 -14.89
N ASP A 514 -7.26 -9.34 -16.13
CA ASP A 514 -6.57 -8.94 -17.35
C ASP A 514 -7.17 -7.65 -17.94
N SER A 515 -6.37 -6.60 -18.09
CA SER A 515 -6.79 -5.28 -18.58
C SER A 515 -7.25 -5.26 -20.04
N ASN A 516 -7.07 -6.34 -20.80
CA ASN A 516 -7.64 -6.51 -22.14
C ASN A 516 -9.12 -6.97 -22.10
N ASN A 517 -9.59 -7.51 -20.97
CA ASN A 517 -10.98 -7.91 -20.79
C ASN A 517 -11.87 -6.73 -20.30
N GLU A 518 -13.17 -6.96 -20.27
CA GLU A 518 -14.14 -5.97 -19.82
C GLU A 518 -14.02 -5.62 -18.32
N SER A 519 -14.44 -4.40 -17.99
CA SER A 519 -14.49 -3.89 -16.63
C SER A 519 -15.73 -4.43 -15.90
N VAL A 520 -15.51 -5.01 -14.72
CA VAL A 520 -16.53 -5.50 -13.79
C VAL A 520 -16.50 -4.67 -12.50
N GLN A 521 -17.63 -4.57 -11.82
CA GLN A 521 -17.71 -3.84 -10.54
C GLN A 521 -17.50 -4.83 -9.38
N ARG A 522 -16.45 -4.60 -8.60
CA ARG A 522 -16.13 -5.38 -7.40
C ARG A 522 -16.70 -4.70 -6.16
N ILE A 523 -17.46 -5.43 -5.35
CA ILE A 523 -17.77 -5.02 -3.97
C ILE A 523 -17.05 -5.96 -3.00
N ALA A 524 -16.27 -5.39 -2.08
CA ALA A 524 -15.66 -6.10 -0.96
C ALA A 524 -16.47 -5.89 0.33
N GLY A 525 -16.60 -6.94 1.12
CA GLY A 525 -17.34 -6.96 2.39
C GLY A 525 -16.64 -7.78 3.46
N ILE A 526 -17.17 -7.69 4.69
CA ILE A 526 -16.72 -8.45 5.86
C ILE A 526 -17.92 -8.92 6.67
N SER A 527 -17.78 -10.05 7.34
CA SER A 527 -18.81 -10.60 8.22
C SER A 527 -18.20 -11.35 9.40
N PHE A 528 -19.00 -11.48 10.47
CA PHE A 528 -18.59 -12.11 11.72
C PHE A 528 -19.75 -12.88 12.39
N PRO A 529 -19.44 -13.90 13.22
CA PRO A 529 -20.44 -14.68 13.95
C PRO A 529 -21.13 -13.90 15.08
N ASP A 530 -20.68 -12.69 15.40
CA ASP A 530 -21.28 -11.76 16.36
C ASP A 530 -20.96 -10.29 16.00
N LYS A 531 -21.59 -9.34 16.72
CA LYS A 531 -21.43 -7.90 16.46
C LYS A 531 -20.24 -7.24 17.14
N LYS A 532 -19.74 -7.80 18.24
CA LYS A 532 -18.56 -7.28 18.96
C LYS A 532 -17.32 -7.40 18.07
N ALA A 533 -17.14 -8.56 17.41
CA ALA A 533 -16.05 -8.76 16.45
C ALA A 533 -16.09 -7.76 15.28
N LEU A 534 -17.29 -7.41 14.75
CA LEU A 534 -17.40 -6.39 13.70
C LEU A 534 -17.03 -4.97 14.19
N GLU A 535 -17.46 -4.57 15.39
CA GLU A 535 -17.10 -3.26 15.94
C GLU A 535 -15.61 -3.19 16.35
N GLU A 536 -15.02 -4.30 16.81
CA GLU A 536 -13.57 -4.42 17.03
C GLU A 536 -12.79 -4.29 15.71
N TYR A 537 -13.27 -4.91 14.62
CA TYR A 537 -12.70 -4.76 13.29
C TYR A 537 -12.84 -3.32 12.74
N LYS A 538 -13.99 -2.67 12.93
CA LYS A 538 -14.18 -1.25 12.57
C LYS A 538 -13.27 -0.32 13.37
N HIS A 539 -13.10 -0.58 14.67
CA HIS A 539 -12.15 0.18 15.50
C HIS A 539 -10.71 -0.01 15.00
N PHE A 540 -10.31 -1.23 14.67
CA PHE A 540 -9.02 -1.53 14.06
C PHE A 540 -8.83 -0.78 12.71
N LEU A 541 -9.82 -0.79 11.81
CA LEU A 541 -9.78 -0.03 10.56
C LEU A 541 -9.70 1.50 10.80
N ALA A 542 -10.37 2.02 11.83
CA ALA A 542 -10.31 3.44 12.17
C ALA A 542 -8.92 3.85 12.70
N GLU A 543 -8.28 3.01 13.52
CA GLU A 543 -6.88 3.22 13.94
C GLU A 543 -5.90 3.06 12.77
N ALA A 544 -6.12 2.09 11.87
CA ALA A 544 -5.35 1.92 10.65
C ALA A 544 -5.43 3.16 9.73
N ALA A 545 -6.62 3.74 9.58
CA ALA A 545 -6.84 4.96 8.79
C ALA A 545 -6.14 6.19 9.41
N LYS A 546 -6.14 6.32 10.75
CA LYS A 546 -5.36 7.36 11.46
C LYS A 546 -3.86 7.18 11.26
N ARG A 547 -3.39 5.93 11.25
CA ARG A 547 -1.97 5.57 11.10
C ARG A 547 -1.48 5.55 9.65
N ASN A 548 -2.31 5.85 8.65
CA ASN A 548 -1.89 5.71 7.25
C ASN A 548 -0.75 6.68 6.87
N HIS A 549 0.37 6.14 6.38
CA HIS A 549 1.59 6.91 6.12
C HIS A 549 1.39 8.03 5.12
N ARG A 550 0.49 7.88 4.13
CA ARG A 550 0.17 8.93 3.16
C ARG A 550 -0.47 10.14 3.85
N LYS A 551 -1.39 9.89 4.78
CA LYS A 551 -2.02 10.96 5.57
C LYS A 551 -1.00 11.63 6.47
N ILE A 552 -0.25 10.86 7.26
CA ILE A 552 0.78 11.41 8.17
C ILE A 552 1.88 12.16 7.39
N GLY A 553 2.25 11.65 6.20
CA GLY A 553 3.21 12.28 5.29
C GLY A 553 2.76 13.67 4.84
N THR A 554 1.49 13.84 4.50
CA THR A 554 0.89 15.15 4.22
C THR A 554 0.80 16.01 5.49
N ASP A 555 0.20 15.49 6.57
CA ASP A 555 -0.04 16.22 7.82
C ASP A 555 1.27 16.76 8.46
N GLN A 556 2.37 16.01 8.34
CA GLN A 556 3.70 16.39 8.86
C GLN A 556 4.64 17.00 7.81
N LYS A 557 4.21 17.12 6.54
CA LYS A 557 5.00 17.65 5.42
C LYS A 557 6.31 16.88 5.19
N LEU A 558 6.21 15.55 5.11
CA LEU A 558 7.33 14.63 4.89
C LEU A 558 7.57 14.35 3.40
N PHE A 559 6.51 14.12 2.64
CA PHE A 559 6.56 13.83 1.20
C PHE A 559 5.21 14.11 0.53
N PHE A 560 5.20 14.20 -0.79
CA PHE A 560 3.99 14.17 -1.61
C PHE A 560 4.21 13.31 -2.88
N PHE A 561 3.15 13.12 -3.67
CA PHE A 561 3.17 12.45 -4.97
C PHE A 561 2.52 13.36 -6.00
N ASP A 562 2.96 13.28 -7.25
CA ASP A 562 2.50 14.11 -8.36
C ASP A 562 2.35 13.28 -9.64
N GLU A 563 1.42 13.64 -10.53
CA GLU A 563 1.19 12.95 -11.80
C GLU A 563 2.35 13.10 -12.79
N ALA A 564 3.25 14.07 -12.58
CA ALA A 564 4.51 14.20 -13.34
C ALA A 564 5.49 13.03 -13.11
N SER A 565 5.36 12.28 -12.01
CA SER A 565 6.10 11.02 -11.80
C SER A 565 5.28 10.03 -10.95
N PRO A 566 4.28 9.34 -11.55
CA PRO A 566 3.38 8.46 -10.81
C PRO A 566 4.14 7.34 -10.14
N GLY A 567 3.96 7.17 -8.84
CA GLY A 567 4.66 6.17 -8.03
C GLY A 567 6.07 6.56 -7.59
N SER A 568 6.48 7.81 -7.76
CA SER A 568 7.73 8.36 -7.19
C SER A 568 7.40 9.44 -6.16
N ALA A 569 8.01 9.36 -4.98
CA ALA A 569 7.76 10.30 -3.89
C ALA A 569 8.65 11.54 -3.99
N PHE A 570 8.05 12.72 -3.90
CA PHE A 570 8.75 13.99 -3.70
C PHE A 570 8.97 14.20 -2.20
N PHE A 571 10.16 13.85 -1.71
CA PHE A 571 10.52 14.05 -0.30
C PHE A 571 10.74 15.53 0.01
N LEU A 572 10.01 16.01 1.02
CA LEU A 572 10.11 17.37 1.56
C LEU A 572 11.21 17.41 2.63
N PRO A 573 11.68 18.60 3.08
CA PRO A 573 12.82 18.70 4.00
C PRO A 573 12.69 17.89 5.30
N HIS A 574 11.48 17.74 5.86
CA HIS A 574 11.27 16.87 7.02
C HIS A 574 11.33 15.38 6.66
N GLY A 575 10.91 14.95 5.47
CA GLY A 575 11.12 13.59 5.00
C GLY A 575 12.60 13.29 4.80
N VAL A 576 13.36 14.19 4.17
CA VAL A 576 14.80 14.02 3.96
C VAL A 576 15.57 13.87 5.29
N ARG A 577 15.17 14.57 6.36
CA ARG A 577 15.74 14.37 7.72
C ARG A 577 15.60 12.91 8.21
N ILE A 578 14.42 12.29 8.05
CA ILE A 578 14.17 10.88 8.42
C ILE A 578 14.93 9.92 7.48
N TYR A 579 14.87 10.16 6.17
CA TYR A 579 15.50 9.32 5.14
C TYR A 579 17.01 9.23 5.33
N ASN A 580 17.66 10.38 5.60
CA ASN A 580 19.09 10.43 5.88
C ASN A 580 19.43 9.73 7.20
N ALA A 581 18.65 9.91 8.27
CA ALA A 581 18.90 9.21 9.54
C ALA A 581 18.80 7.68 9.42
N LEU A 582 17.92 7.15 8.57
CA LEU A 582 17.89 5.72 8.24
C LEU A 582 19.13 5.29 7.43
N MET A 583 19.57 6.11 6.49
CA MET A 583 20.76 5.80 5.67
C MET A 583 22.06 5.87 6.48
N GLU A 584 22.19 6.86 7.39
CA GLU A 584 23.28 7.01 8.36
C GLU A 584 23.34 5.84 9.34
N LEU A 585 22.19 5.32 9.78
CA LEU A 585 22.11 4.09 10.58
C LEU A 585 22.74 2.91 9.83
N ILE A 586 22.30 2.63 8.60
CA ILE A 586 22.73 1.43 7.88
C ILE A 586 24.16 1.55 7.34
N LYS A 587 24.58 2.73 6.84
CA LYS A 587 26.00 2.99 6.51
C LYS A 587 26.91 2.78 7.72
N GLY A 588 26.48 3.21 8.91
CA GLY A 588 27.22 2.99 10.15
C GLY A 588 27.29 1.51 10.58
N GLU A 589 26.26 0.71 10.32
CA GLU A 589 26.32 -0.75 10.54
C GLU A 589 27.14 -1.48 9.48
N TYR A 590 27.15 -1.00 8.22
CA TYR A 590 27.99 -1.53 7.15
C TYR A 590 29.48 -1.32 7.42
N GLN A 591 29.88 -0.13 7.86
CA GLN A 591 31.27 0.18 8.22
C GLN A 591 31.79 -0.70 9.38
N LYS A 592 30.95 -0.99 10.38
CA LYS A 592 31.29 -1.91 11.49
C LYS A 592 31.49 -3.37 11.07
N ARG A 593 31.00 -3.75 9.89
CA ARG A 593 30.89 -5.14 9.41
C ARG A 593 31.65 -5.34 8.11
N GLU A 594 32.58 -4.43 7.81
CA GLU A 594 33.53 -4.52 6.69
C GLU A 594 32.81 -4.70 5.34
N PHE A 595 31.81 -3.85 5.08
CA PHE A 595 31.19 -3.70 3.76
C PHE A 595 31.78 -2.48 3.04
N ASP A 596 32.25 -2.70 1.82
CA ASP A 596 32.70 -1.65 0.90
C ASP A 596 31.51 -0.98 0.24
N GLU A 597 31.39 0.34 0.39
CA GLU A 597 30.38 1.10 -0.36
C GLU A 597 30.85 1.34 -1.80
N VAL A 598 30.15 0.73 -2.75
CA VAL A 598 30.37 0.87 -4.19
C VAL A 598 29.22 1.63 -4.84
N MET A 599 29.47 2.22 -6.01
CA MET A 599 28.46 2.96 -6.76
C MET A 599 28.41 2.48 -8.21
N SER A 600 27.27 1.88 -8.61
CA SER A 600 27.06 1.38 -9.96
C SER A 600 26.12 2.29 -10.79
N PRO A 601 26.35 2.47 -12.11
CA PRO A 601 25.49 3.28 -13.00
C PRO A 601 23.98 2.99 -12.91
N ASN A 602 23.16 3.99 -13.22
CA ASN A 602 21.69 3.88 -13.17
C ASN A 602 21.04 3.34 -14.45
N MET A 603 21.77 3.29 -15.57
CA MET A 603 21.28 2.80 -16.87
C MET A 603 22.32 1.93 -17.57
N TYR A 604 21.88 0.92 -18.30
CA TYR A 604 22.74 -0.03 -19.01
C TYR A 604 22.11 -0.50 -20.33
N LYS A 605 22.96 -0.91 -21.28
CA LYS A 605 22.55 -1.65 -22.49
C LYS A 605 21.80 -2.93 -22.12
N ALA A 606 20.82 -3.32 -22.95
CA ALA A 606 20.02 -4.53 -22.76
C ALA A 606 20.85 -5.80 -22.53
N ASP A 607 22.04 -5.88 -23.13
CA ASP A 607 22.90 -7.06 -23.09
C ASP A 607 23.42 -7.40 -21.69
N LEU A 608 23.51 -6.44 -20.76
CA LEU A 608 23.82 -6.73 -19.36
C LEU A 608 22.73 -7.60 -18.72
N TRP A 609 21.46 -7.27 -18.98
CA TRP A 609 20.30 -7.97 -18.45
C TRP A 609 20.05 -9.31 -19.18
N LYS A 610 20.43 -9.42 -20.46
CA LYS A 610 20.46 -10.69 -21.18
C LYS A 610 21.52 -11.63 -20.59
N THR A 611 22.73 -11.10 -20.32
CA THR A 611 23.82 -11.83 -19.67
C THR A 611 23.37 -12.37 -18.31
N SER A 612 22.81 -11.50 -17.45
CA SER A 612 22.31 -11.89 -16.13
C SER A 612 21.03 -12.75 -16.16
N GLY A 613 20.48 -13.08 -17.33
CA GLY A 613 19.22 -13.80 -17.50
C GLY A 613 17.95 -13.01 -17.17
N HIS A 614 18.09 -11.86 -16.50
CA HIS A 614 16.96 -11.06 -16.02
C HIS A 614 16.08 -10.50 -17.13
N TRP A 615 16.61 -10.30 -18.34
CA TRP A 615 15.82 -9.81 -19.48
C TRP A 615 14.59 -10.70 -19.76
N GLY A 616 14.79 -12.01 -19.88
CA GLY A 616 13.70 -12.97 -20.16
C GLY A 616 12.73 -13.24 -19.01
N HIS A 617 12.94 -12.62 -17.84
CA HIS A 617 12.08 -12.77 -16.66
C HIS A 617 11.58 -11.42 -16.10
N TYR A 618 12.08 -10.29 -16.61
CA TYR A 618 11.88 -8.99 -15.97
C TYR A 618 11.79 -7.79 -16.94
N GLU A 619 11.99 -7.96 -18.25
CA GLU A 619 11.89 -6.86 -19.24
C GLU A 619 10.59 -6.05 -19.12
N GLU A 620 9.46 -6.73 -18.89
CA GLU A 620 8.13 -6.13 -18.72
C GLU A 620 8.06 -5.17 -17.51
N ASN A 621 8.82 -5.50 -16.46
CA ASN A 621 8.97 -4.72 -15.22
C ASN A 621 10.10 -3.67 -15.30
N MET A 622 10.72 -3.45 -16.46
CA MET A 622 11.82 -2.49 -16.63
C MET A 622 11.39 -1.25 -17.42
N PHE A 623 11.85 -0.08 -16.98
CA PHE A 623 11.82 1.12 -17.81
C PHE A 623 12.92 1.02 -18.87
N THR A 624 12.53 0.66 -20.09
CA THR A 624 13.43 0.58 -21.25
C THR A 624 13.22 1.73 -22.24
N PHE A 625 14.28 2.13 -22.93
CA PHE A 625 14.31 3.24 -23.89
C PHE A 625 15.42 3.00 -24.93
N GLU A 626 15.38 3.72 -26.05
CA GLU A 626 16.42 3.63 -27.09
C GLU A 626 17.45 4.75 -26.95
N VAL A 627 18.73 4.40 -27.13
CA VAL A 627 19.88 5.32 -27.24
C VAL A 627 20.68 4.88 -28.44
N GLU A 628 20.86 5.75 -29.44
CA GLU A 628 21.67 5.47 -30.65
C GLU A 628 21.26 4.18 -31.41
N LYS A 629 19.97 3.79 -31.32
CA LYS A 629 19.36 2.53 -31.84
C LYS A 629 19.70 1.26 -31.05
N GLU A 630 20.40 1.37 -29.93
CA GLU A 630 20.50 0.30 -28.95
C GLU A 630 19.40 0.43 -27.89
N LYS A 631 18.89 -0.69 -27.39
CA LYS A 631 17.92 -0.70 -26.29
C LYS A 631 18.66 -0.65 -24.95
N PHE A 632 18.33 0.35 -24.14
CA PHE A 632 18.81 0.54 -22.78
C PHE A 632 17.68 0.29 -21.77
N GLY A 633 18.04 0.12 -20.49
CA GLY A 633 17.08 0.12 -19.38
C GLY A 633 17.67 0.75 -18.12
N LEU A 634 16.79 1.37 -17.31
CA LEU A 634 17.11 1.76 -15.94
C LEU A 634 17.28 0.51 -15.07
N LYS A 635 18.18 0.53 -14.07
CA LYS A 635 18.44 -0.65 -13.24
C LYS A 635 17.26 -0.99 -12.29
N PRO A 636 16.74 -2.24 -12.28
CA PRO A 636 15.74 -2.69 -11.31
C PRO A 636 16.35 -3.32 -10.03
N MET A 637 17.68 -3.48 -10.02
CA MET A 637 18.53 -4.11 -8.99
C MET A 637 20.02 -3.79 -9.26
N ASN A 638 20.90 -3.89 -8.26
CA ASN A 638 22.34 -3.57 -8.44
C ASN A 638 23.23 -4.77 -8.84
N CYS A 639 22.81 -6.01 -8.57
CA CYS A 639 23.62 -7.23 -8.71
C CYS A 639 24.40 -7.37 -10.04
N PRO A 640 23.79 -7.15 -11.23
CA PRO A 640 24.51 -7.20 -12.50
C PRO A 640 25.63 -6.15 -12.64
N GLY A 641 25.52 -5.01 -11.97
CA GLY A 641 26.59 -4.00 -11.86
C GLY A 641 27.71 -4.46 -10.93
N HIS A 642 27.37 -5.09 -9.80
CA HIS A 642 28.36 -5.62 -8.84
C HIS A 642 29.15 -6.79 -9.44
N CYS A 643 28.50 -7.64 -10.22
CA CYS A 643 29.18 -8.65 -11.03
C CYS A 643 30.20 -8.04 -12.02
N LYS A 644 29.97 -6.81 -12.53
CA LYS A 644 30.95 -6.11 -13.37
C LYS A 644 32.09 -5.47 -12.57
N ILE A 645 31.86 -5.04 -11.34
CA ILE A 645 32.92 -4.55 -10.42
C ILE A 645 33.82 -5.72 -10.02
N PHE A 646 33.24 -6.86 -9.62
CA PHE A 646 33.98 -8.08 -9.30
C PHE A 646 34.81 -8.56 -10.51
N ALA A 647 34.19 -8.65 -11.70
CA ALA A 647 34.88 -9.09 -12.93
C ALA A 647 35.95 -8.12 -13.45
N HIS A 648 36.08 -6.92 -12.88
CA HIS A 648 37.16 -5.97 -13.20
C HIS A 648 38.39 -6.15 -12.28
N SER A 649 38.26 -6.89 -11.18
CA SER A 649 39.25 -6.98 -10.11
C SER A 649 39.95 -8.34 -10.12
N ASP A 650 41.26 -8.36 -9.84
CA ASP A 650 42.04 -9.59 -9.67
C ASP A 650 41.87 -10.16 -8.24
N VAL A 651 40.76 -10.87 -8.03
CA VAL A 651 40.36 -11.41 -6.71
C VAL A 651 41.04 -12.75 -6.40
N THR A 652 41.53 -12.94 -5.16
CA THR A 652 42.05 -14.21 -4.63
C THR A 652 41.17 -14.74 -3.49
N TYR A 653 41.39 -15.99 -3.08
CA TYR A 653 40.67 -16.61 -1.95
C TYR A 653 40.85 -15.87 -0.61
N LYS A 654 41.87 -15.02 -0.48
CA LYS A 654 42.13 -14.21 0.73
C LYS A 654 41.32 -12.93 0.80
N ASP A 655 40.82 -12.48 -0.35
CA ASP A 655 40.01 -11.26 -0.48
C ASP A 655 38.51 -11.59 -0.34
N LEU A 656 38.18 -12.87 -0.11
CA LEU A 656 36.82 -13.36 0.16
C LEU A 656 36.66 -13.65 1.66
N PRO A 657 35.53 -13.25 2.30
CA PRO A 657 34.31 -12.74 1.68
C PRO A 657 34.38 -11.23 1.34
N TRP A 658 34.15 -10.87 0.08
CA TRP A 658 34.11 -9.48 -0.35
C TRP A 658 32.67 -8.95 -0.32
N ARG A 659 32.40 -7.95 0.53
CA ARG A 659 31.05 -7.51 0.88
C ARG A 659 30.73 -6.14 0.26
N MET A 660 30.16 -6.11 -0.94
CA MET A 660 29.80 -4.85 -1.62
C MET A 660 28.42 -4.34 -1.16
N ALA A 661 28.29 -3.05 -0.82
CA ALA A 661 27.03 -2.37 -0.55
C ALA A 661 26.81 -1.19 -1.54
N ASP A 662 25.59 -0.98 -2.05
CA ASP A 662 25.30 0.06 -3.05
C ASP A 662 23.93 0.71 -2.80
N PHE A 663 23.97 1.97 -2.41
CA PHE A 663 22.80 2.81 -2.17
C PHE A 663 22.25 3.45 -3.46
N GLY A 664 22.50 2.85 -4.63
CA GLY A 664 22.09 3.33 -5.94
C GLY A 664 20.58 3.37 -6.15
N VAL A 665 20.15 4.19 -7.11
CA VAL A 665 18.73 4.41 -7.40
C VAL A 665 18.19 3.31 -8.31
N LEU A 666 17.15 2.63 -7.86
CA LEU A 666 16.51 1.53 -8.56
C LEU A 666 15.14 1.95 -9.12
N HIS A 667 14.80 1.39 -10.28
CA HIS A 667 13.58 1.70 -11.01
C HIS A 667 12.89 0.43 -11.52
N ARG A 668 11.60 0.28 -11.23
CA ARG A 668 10.74 -0.82 -11.70
C ARG A 668 9.44 -0.27 -12.26
N ASN A 669 9.00 -0.77 -13.41
CA ASN A 669 7.83 -0.28 -14.15
C ASN A 669 6.50 -0.80 -13.58
N GLU A 670 6.27 -0.55 -12.29
CA GLU A 670 5.14 -1.13 -11.59
C GLU A 670 3.80 -0.68 -12.17
N PHE A 671 2.81 -1.58 -12.28
CA PHE A 671 1.46 -1.23 -12.73
C PHE A 671 0.85 -0.12 -11.86
N SER A 672 0.20 0.86 -12.49
CA SER A 672 -0.35 2.04 -11.82
C SER A 672 -1.32 1.69 -10.69
N GLY A 673 -2.21 0.71 -10.91
CA GLY A 673 -3.16 0.21 -9.91
C GLY A 673 -2.53 -0.55 -8.73
N ALA A 674 -1.23 -0.88 -8.80
CA ALA A 674 -0.49 -1.51 -7.69
C ALA A 674 0.30 -0.50 -6.84
N LEU A 675 0.40 0.78 -7.26
CA LEU A 675 1.12 1.81 -6.52
C LEU A 675 0.40 2.15 -5.22
N SER A 676 1.14 2.27 -4.11
CA SER A 676 0.55 2.45 -2.78
C SER A 676 1.45 3.27 -1.86
N GLY A 677 1.42 4.59 -2.05
CA GLY A 677 2.23 5.53 -1.27
C GLY A 677 3.71 5.16 -1.34
N LEU A 678 4.37 5.03 -0.18
CA LEU A 678 5.77 4.63 -0.07
C LEU A 678 6.01 3.11 -0.03
N THR A 679 5.00 2.28 0.30
CA THR A 679 5.22 0.82 0.45
C THR A 679 5.31 0.09 -0.89
N ARG A 680 4.82 0.71 -1.98
CA ARG A 680 4.88 0.20 -3.35
C ARG A 680 5.04 1.36 -4.35
N VAL A 681 6.26 1.52 -4.87
CA VAL A 681 6.78 2.67 -5.64
C VAL A 681 7.54 2.23 -6.89
N ARG A 682 7.69 3.13 -7.87
CA ARG A 682 8.43 2.93 -9.13
C ARG A 682 9.92 3.30 -9.04
N ARG A 683 10.24 4.43 -8.39
CA ARG A 683 11.60 4.80 -7.97
C ARG A 683 11.78 4.42 -6.51
N PHE A 684 12.89 3.76 -6.20
CA PHE A 684 13.27 3.47 -4.83
C PHE A 684 14.79 3.44 -4.66
N GLN A 685 15.22 3.35 -3.41
CA GLN A 685 16.61 3.13 -3.03
C GLN A 685 16.62 2.03 -1.97
N GLN A 686 17.57 1.10 -2.05
CA GLN A 686 17.65 -0.05 -1.14
C GLN A 686 18.97 -0.01 -0.38
N ASP A 687 19.02 -0.61 0.81
CA ASP A 687 20.28 -0.93 1.48
C ASP A 687 20.91 -2.19 0.87
N ASP A 688 21.06 -2.20 -0.45
CA ASP A 688 21.37 -3.37 -1.26
C ASP A 688 22.83 -3.80 -1.08
N ALA A 689 23.07 -5.08 -0.86
CA ALA A 689 24.44 -5.62 -0.76
C ALA A 689 24.59 -7.00 -1.40
N HIS A 690 25.77 -7.24 -1.96
CA HIS A 690 26.17 -8.48 -2.59
C HIS A 690 27.49 -8.95 -1.97
N ILE A 691 27.45 -10.09 -1.30
CA ILE A 691 28.63 -10.71 -0.70
C ILE A 691 29.13 -11.79 -1.65
N PHE A 692 30.35 -11.65 -2.14
CA PHE A 692 31.05 -12.69 -2.90
C PHE A 692 31.89 -13.51 -1.92
N CYS A 693 31.68 -14.82 -1.87
CA CYS A 693 32.30 -15.70 -0.89
C CYS A 693 32.62 -17.09 -1.47
N THR A 694 33.38 -17.89 -0.73
CA THR A 694 33.57 -19.33 -1.01
C THR A 694 32.37 -20.15 -0.52
N VAL A 695 32.22 -21.39 -1.02
CA VAL A 695 31.08 -22.28 -0.69
C VAL A 695 30.98 -22.63 0.81
N ASP A 696 32.11 -22.59 1.52
CA ASP A 696 32.20 -22.89 2.95
C ASP A 696 31.95 -21.66 3.83
N GLN A 697 32.31 -20.45 3.36
CA GLN A 697 32.02 -19.18 4.04
C GLN A 697 30.51 -18.84 4.08
N ILE A 698 29.67 -19.46 3.25
CA ILE A 698 28.22 -19.21 3.18
C ILE A 698 27.56 -19.21 4.58
N ARG A 699 27.89 -20.20 5.43
CA ARG A 699 27.25 -20.32 6.75
C ARG A 699 27.61 -19.15 7.66
N GLU A 700 28.86 -18.70 7.64
CA GLU A 700 29.34 -17.60 8.48
C GLU A 700 28.70 -16.27 8.07
N GLU A 701 28.60 -15.99 6.78
CA GLU A 701 27.95 -14.78 6.26
C GLU A 701 26.43 -14.77 6.53
N ILE A 702 25.76 -15.94 6.45
CA ILE A 702 24.34 -16.06 6.82
C ILE A 702 24.13 -15.86 8.33
N GLU A 703 24.96 -16.46 9.20
CA GLU A 703 24.85 -16.26 10.65
C GLU A 703 25.21 -14.81 11.07
N SER A 704 26.19 -14.18 10.43
CA SER A 704 26.54 -12.76 10.61
C SER A 704 25.41 -11.80 10.20
N ALA A 705 24.68 -12.12 9.13
CA ALA A 705 23.52 -11.34 8.70
C ALA A 705 22.34 -11.41 9.69
N PHE A 706 22.13 -12.51 10.40
CA PHE A 706 21.12 -12.58 11.47
C PHE A 706 21.44 -11.65 12.66
N ASP A 707 22.71 -11.49 13.01
CA ASP A 707 23.15 -10.51 14.01
C ASP A 707 22.91 -9.06 13.55
N PHE A 708 23.15 -8.75 12.27
CA PHE A 708 22.83 -7.44 11.68
C PHE A 708 21.32 -7.16 11.68
N LEU A 709 20.49 -8.12 11.24
CA LEU A 709 19.03 -8.01 11.31
C LEU A 709 18.57 -7.71 12.75
N SER A 710 19.19 -8.38 13.73
CA SER A 710 18.91 -8.16 15.15
C SER A 710 19.38 -6.78 15.66
N SER A 711 20.58 -6.32 15.28
CA SER A 711 21.12 -5.00 15.69
C SER A 711 20.29 -3.84 15.14
N VAL A 712 19.71 -3.98 13.95
CA VAL A 712 18.85 -2.94 13.34
C VAL A 712 17.41 -3.02 13.81
N TYR A 713 16.76 -4.18 13.77
CA TYR A 713 15.33 -4.29 14.11
C TYR A 713 15.07 -4.07 15.61
N GLY A 714 16.04 -4.39 16.48
CA GLY A 714 15.99 -4.07 17.91
C GLY A 714 15.87 -2.57 18.20
N ILE A 715 16.53 -1.71 17.41
CA ILE A 715 16.44 -0.24 17.55
C ILE A 715 15.02 0.28 17.30
N PHE A 716 14.30 -0.35 16.37
CA PHE A 716 12.92 0.01 16.05
C PHE A 716 11.87 -0.68 16.93
N GLY A 717 12.26 -1.69 17.73
CA GLY A 717 11.34 -2.50 18.52
C GLY A 717 10.47 -3.44 17.67
N PHE A 718 10.91 -3.79 16.45
CA PHE A 718 10.18 -4.72 15.60
C PHE A 718 10.31 -6.17 16.10
N THR A 719 9.28 -6.96 15.83
CA THR A 719 9.34 -8.43 15.86
C THR A 719 9.25 -8.95 14.43
N PHE A 720 9.96 -10.05 14.15
CA PHE A 720 10.07 -10.61 12.81
C PHE A 720 9.88 -12.12 12.78
N LYS A 721 9.45 -12.64 11.64
CA LYS A 721 9.54 -14.05 11.28
C LYS A 721 10.60 -14.26 10.21
N LEU A 722 11.22 -15.44 10.24
CA LEU A 722 12.06 -15.95 9.16
C LEU A 722 11.26 -16.97 8.34
N LYS A 723 11.33 -16.89 7.02
CA LYS A 723 10.72 -17.87 6.10
C LYS A 723 11.77 -18.42 5.15
N LEU A 724 11.83 -19.75 5.01
CA LEU A 724 12.69 -20.41 4.02
C LEU A 724 11.90 -20.66 2.74
N SER A 725 12.24 -19.92 1.69
CA SER A 725 11.55 -19.95 0.40
C SER A 725 12.34 -20.76 -0.62
N THR A 726 11.79 -21.92 -0.99
CA THR A 726 12.44 -22.97 -1.79
C THR A 726 12.11 -22.88 -3.29
N ARG A 727 12.76 -23.73 -4.09
CA ARG A 727 12.74 -23.78 -5.56
C ARG A 727 11.34 -23.59 -6.18
N PRO A 728 11.11 -22.50 -6.93
CA PRO A 728 9.86 -22.29 -7.68
C PRO A 728 9.75 -23.26 -8.86
N GLU A 729 8.55 -23.36 -9.46
CA GLU A 729 8.34 -24.14 -10.70
C GLU A 729 9.25 -23.70 -11.86
N LYS A 730 9.62 -22.41 -11.89
CA LYS A 730 10.48 -21.79 -12.91
C LYS A 730 11.80 -21.35 -12.29
N TYR A 731 12.80 -22.22 -12.35
CA TYR A 731 14.14 -21.97 -11.83
C TYR A 731 15.21 -22.10 -12.94
N VAL A 732 16.43 -21.66 -12.64
CA VAL A 732 17.64 -21.90 -13.42
C VAL A 732 18.71 -22.56 -12.55
N GLY A 733 19.66 -23.26 -13.19
CA GLY A 733 20.70 -24.03 -12.50
C GLY A 733 20.29 -25.48 -12.20
N ASP A 734 21.26 -26.27 -11.73
CA ASP A 734 21.11 -27.71 -11.53
C ASP A 734 20.36 -28.05 -10.24
N ILE A 735 19.57 -29.13 -10.25
CA ILE A 735 18.78 -29.60 -9.09
C ILE A 735 19.69 -29.84 -7.87
N ALA A 736 20.88 -30.42 -8.07
CA ALA A 736 21.85 -30.68 -6.99
C ALA A 736 22.36 -29.40 -6.30
N THR A 737 22.68 -28.35 -7.08
CA THR A 737 23.08 -27.04 -6.53
C THR A 737 21.94 -26.42 -5.71
N TRP A 738 20.71 -26.54 -6.19
CA TRP A 738 19.50 -26.09 -5.47
C TRP A 738 19.28 -26.84 -4.16
N ASP A 739 19.30 -28.17 -4.17
CA ASP A 739 19.09 -29.00 -2.98
C ASP A 739 20.20 -28.75 -1.92
N SER A 740 21.44 -28.51 -2.38
CA SER A 740 22.58 -28.09 -1.55
C SER A 740 22.38 -26.70 -0.94
N ALA A 741 21.89 -25.73 -1.73
CA ALA A 741 21.64 -24.36 -1.29
C ALA A 741 20.48 -24.27 -0.28
N GLU A 742 19.38 -24.99 -0.51
CA GLU A 742 18.23 -25.06 0.41
C GLU A 742 18.67 -25.64 1.75
N LYS A 743 19.40 -26.76 1.73
CA LYS A 743 19.94 -27.40 2.93
C LYS A 743 20.89 -26.48 3.70
N LYS A 744 21.80 -25.74 3.03
CA LYS A 744 22.70 -24.79 3.69
C LYS A 744 21.94 -23.66 4.41
N LEU A 745 20.84 -23.17 3.85
CA LEU A 745 19.98 -22.17 4.50
C LEU A 745 19.17 -22.77 5.66
N GLU A 746 18.66 -24.00 5.51
CA GLU A 746 17.98 -24.73 6.59
C GLU A 746 18.92 -25.00 7.79
N GLU A 747 20.15 -25.46 7.54
CA GLU A 747 21.15 -25.69 8.59
C GLU A 747 21.51 -24.39 9.34
N ALA A 748 21.62 -23.26 8.64
CA ALA A 748 21.87 -21.95 9.25
C ALA A 748 20.66 -21.43 10.04
N LEU A 749 19.43 -21.63 9.53
CA LEU A 749 18.19 -21.29 10.23
C LEU A 749 17.99 -22.12 11.51
N ASN A 750 18.32 -23.41 11.47
CA ASN A 750 18.27 -24.29 12.64
C ASN A 750 19.35 -23.91 13.67
N SER A 751 20.59 -23.66 13.23
CA SER A 751 21.67 -23.10 14.06
C SER A 751 21.24 -21.82 14.78
N TYR A 752 20.57 -20.90 14.09
CA TYR A 752 20.05 -19.66 14.67
C TYR A 752 18.87 -19.89 15.63
N ALA A 753 17.93 -20.77 15.26
CA ALA A 753 16.77 -21.11 16.08
C ALA A 753 17.17 -21.77 17.42
N GLU A 754 18.14 -22.68 17.40
CA GLU A 754 18.71 -23.31 18.61
C GLU A 754 19.38 -22.29 19.53
N LYS A 755 20.13 -21.34 18.97
CA LYS A 755 20.84 -20.30 19.73
C LYS A 755 19.91 -19.24 20.35
N THR A 756 18.78 -18.95 19.73
CA THR A 756 17.93 -17.79 20.08
C THR A 756 16.51 -18.13 20.55
N GLY A 757 16.04 -19.35 20.33
CA GLY A 757 14.63 -19.72 20.50
C GLY A 757 13.70 -19.15 19.40
N ALA A 758 14.26 -18.55 18.35
CA ALA A 758 13.49 -18.08 17.19
C ALA A 758 12.80 -19.25 16.46
N LYS A 759 11.75 -18.93 15.69
CA LYS A 759 11.04 -19.88 14.84
C LYS A 759 11.07 -19.40 13.39
N TRP A 760 11.26 -20.35 12.49
CA TRP A 760 11.14 -20.15 11.06
C TRP A 760 10.03 -21.02 10.47
N GLU A 761 9.51 -20.63 9.31
CA GLU A 761 8.42 -21.30 8.60
C GLU A 761 8.87 -21.64 7.17
N LEU A 762 8.51 -22.81 6.64
CA LEU A 762 8.78 -23.17 5.25
C LEU A 762 7.78 -22.45 4.33
N ASN A 763 8.24 -21.92 3.20
CA ASN A 763 7.46 -21.19 2.22
C ASN A 763 7.67 -21.81 0.81
N PRO A 764 7.04 -22.97 0.52
CA PRO A 764 7.41 -23.77 -0.64
C PRO A 764 7.17 -23.07 -1.97
N GLY A 765 8.19 -23.06 -2.84
CA GLY A 765 8.07 -22.57 -4.22
C GLY A 765 8.12 -21.04 -4.40
N ASP A 766 8.38 -20.27 -3.34
CA ASP A 766 8.51 -18.80 -3.40
C ASP A 766 9.97 -18.32 -3.59
N GLY A 767 10.93 -19.22 -3.81
CA GLY A 767 12.34 -18.89 -4.04
C GLY A 767 12.56 -17.98 -5.26
N ALA A 768 13.69 -17.27 -5.30
CA ALA A 768 14.07 -16.51 -6.48
C ALA A 768 14.41 -17.45 -7.65
N PHE A 769 14.24 -17.04 -8.90
CA PHE A 769 14.47 -17.97 -10.04
C PHE A 769 15.90 -18.52 -10.11
N TYR A 770 16.87 -17.85 -9.47
CA TYR A 770 18.30 -18.22 -9.43
C TYR A 770 18.77 -18.91 -8.14
N GLY A 771 17.93 -19.00 -7.10
CA GLY A 771 18.27 -19.70 -5.86
C GLY A 771 17.31 -19.46 -4.68
N PRO A 772 17.46 -20.23 -3.59
CA PRO A 772 16.59 -20.15 -2.44
C PRO A 772 16.91 -18.92 -1.58
N LYS A 773 15.92 -18.47 -0.81
CA LYS A 773 16.03 -17.26 0.03
C LYS A 773 15.45 -17.44 1.42
N ILE A 774 16.05 -16.74 2.37
CA ILE A 774 15.45 -16.45 3.67
C ILE A 774 14.77 -15.08 3.54
N ASP A 775 13.44 -15.07 3.69
CA ASP A 775 12.65 -13.84 3.72
C ASP A 775 12.38 -13.42 5.15
N ILE A 776 12.57 -12.13 5.45
CA ILE A 776 12.35 -11.59 6.79
C ILE A 776 11.11 -10.70 6.78
N ALA A 777 10.06 -11.23 7.42
CA ALA A 777 8.74 -10.66 7.51
C ALA A 777 8.59 -9.86 8.80
N LEU A 778 8.37 -8.55 8.68
CA LEU A 778 8.11 -7.64 9.80
C LEU A 778 6.61 -7.49 10.03
N TYR A 779 6.19 -7.42 11.30
CA TYR A 779 4.84 -6.98 11.66
C TYR A 779 4.83 -5.51 12.03
N ASP A 780 4.00 -4.73 11.33
CA ASP A 780 3.74 -3.33 11.70
C ASP A 780 2.82 -3.21 12.92
N ALA A 781 2.57 -1.98 13.40
CA ALA A 781 1.65 -1.74 14.52
C ALA A 781 0.17 -2.04 14.22
N LEU A 782 -0.14 -2.48 13.00
CA LEU A 782 -1.46 -2.95 12.55
C LEU A 782 -1.45 -4.46 12.27
N LYS A 783 -0.37 -5.17 12.64
CA LYS A 783 -0.15 -6.62 12.43
C LYS A 783 -0.17 -7.07 10.96
N ARG A 784 0.00 -6.15 10.00
CA ARG A 784 0.21 -6.55 8.60
C ARG A 784 1.64 -7.03 8.44
N GLU A 785 1.82 -8.06 7.62
CA GLU A 785 3.11 -8.66 7.34
C GLU A 785 3.78 -7.94 6.16
N HIS A 786 4.97 -7.39 6.37
CA HIS A 786 5.76 -6.73 5.33
C HIS A 786 7.10 -7.44 5.20
N GLN A 787 7.33 -8.10 4.06
CA GLN A 787 8.70 -8.48 3.70
C GLN A 787 9.54 -7.22 3.50
N CYS A 788 10.62 -7.12 4.27
CA CYS A 788 11.56 -5.99 4.23
C CYS A 788 12.98 -6.50 4.04
N GLY A 789 13.46 -7.35 4.96
CA GLY A 789 14.74 -8.03 4.82
C GLY A 789 14.65 -9.25 3.90
N THR A 790 15.77 -9.59 3.27
CA THR A 790 15.92 -10.82 2.48
C THR A 790 17.40 -11.22 2.41
N MET A 791 17.68 -12.52 2.33
CA MET A 791 19.01 -13.10 2.16
C MET A 791 18.90 -14.25 1.16
N GLN A 792 19.51 -14.12 -0.02
CA GLN A 792 19.28 -15.02 -1.17
C GLN A 792 20.62 -15.54 -1.70
N LEU A 793 20.74 -16.85 -1.92
CA LEU A 793 21.94 -17.45 -2.51
C LEU A 793 21.82 -17.47 -4.03
N ASP A 794 22.87 -17.06 -4.75
CA ASP A 794 22.96 -17.13 -6.21
C ASP A 794 24.28 -17.74 -6.66
N PHE A 795 24.18 -18.94 -7.23
CA PHE A 795 25.26 -19.70 -7.87
C PHE A 795 25.28 -19.49 -9.40
N ASN A 796 24.24 -18.86 -9.96
CA ASN A 796 23.94 -18.74 -11.37
C ASN A 796 24.44 -17.40 -11.97
N LEU A 797 24.32 -16.25 -11.31
CA LEU A 797 24.94 -15.00 -11.80
C LEU A 797 26.47 -15.10 -11.84
N PRO A 798 27.17 -15.66 -10.83
CA PRO A 798 28.61 -15.89 -10.93
C PRO A 798 29.02 -16.71 -12.16
N ARG A 799 28.27 -17.79 -12.48
CA ARG A 799 28.46 -18.58 -13.71
C ARG A 799 28.18 -17.76 -14.97
N ARG A 800 27.06 -17.03 -15.04
CA ARG A 800 26.66 -16.20 -16.19
C ARG A 800 27.61 -15.06 -16.52
N PHE A 801 28.20 -14.43 -15.49
CA PHE A 801 29.21 -13.39 -15.66
C PHE A 801 30.64 -13.94 -15.80
N LYS A 802 30.81 -15.26 -15.72
CA LYS A 802 32.10 -15.96 -15.70
C LYS A 802 33.06 -15.46 -14.61
N LEU A 803 32.49 -15.15 -13.44
CA LEU A 803 33.27 -14.73 -12.27
C LEU A 803 34.18 -15.87 -11.82
N ARG A 804 35.36 -15.49 -11.34
CA ARG A 804 36.41 -16.39 -10.85
C ARG A 804 37.29 -15.66 -9.84
N TYR A 805 37.87 -16.40 -8.90
CA TYR A 805 38.95 -15.95 -8.01
C TYR A 805 40.10 -16.95 -8.04
N VAL A 806 41.31 -16.50 -7.69
CA VAL A 806 42.48 -17.39 -7.55
C VAL A 806 42.29 -18.26 -6.30
N ALA A 807 42.13 -19.56 -6.49
CA ALA A 807 41.86 -20.52 -5.42
C ALA A 807 43.12 -20.82 -4.59
N ASN A 808 42.93 -21.31 -3.37
CA ASN A 808 44.01 -21.82 -2.55
C ASN A 808 44.59 -23.13 -3.14
N LYS A 809 45.79 -23.52 -2.69
CA LYS A 809 46.45 -24.76 -3.11
C LYS A 809 45.72 -25.99 -2.54
N GLY A 810 44.81 -26.56 -3.35
CA GLY A 810 43.96 -27.69 -2.99
C GLY A 810 42.47 -27.44 -3.20
N GLU A 811 42.06 -26.17 -3.30
CA GLU A 811 40.66 -25.75 -3.50
C GLU A 811 40.33 -25.49 -4.99
N SER A 812 41.30 -25.67 -5.88
CA SER A 812 41.13 -25.51 -7.34
C SER A 812 40.16 -26.56 -7.89
N GLY A 813 38.99 -26.13 -8.36
CA GLY A 813 37.96 -27.04 -8.85
C GLY A 813 37.11 -27.73 -7.78
N VAL A 814 37.01 -27.16 -6.56
CA VAL A 814 35.95 -27.52 -5.61
C VAL A 814 34.60 -27.11 -6.21
N SER A 815 33.91 -28.05 -6.87
CA SER A 815 32.55 -27.84 -7.36
C SER A 815 31.54 -27.96 -6.23
N ASP A 816 30.39 -27.33 -6.41
CA ASP A 816 29.23 -27.33 -5.50
C ASP A 816 28.46 -28.68 -5.45
N GLY A 817 29.08 -29.76 -5.95
CA GLY A 817 28.46 -31.06 -6.19
C GLY A 817 27.93 -31.25 -7.62
N SER A 818 27.95 -30.22 -8.47
CA SER A 818 27.64 -30.33 -9.90
C SER A 818 28.89 -30.57 -10.77
N ASN A 819 28.68 -30.57 -12.09
CA ASN A 819 29.68 -30.91 -13.12
C ASN A 819 31.01 -30.12 -13.03
N PRO A 820 32.09 -30.63 -13.64
CA PRO A 820 33.33 -29.85 -13.82
C PRO A 820 33.02 -28.48 -14.44
N GLU A 821 33.57 -27.40 -13.88
CA GLU A 821 33.41 -26.06 -14.44
C GLU A 821 34.34 -25.88 -15.65
N GLU A 822 33.93 -26.42 -16.81
CA GLU A 822 34.69 -26.44 -18.07
C GLU A 822 35.15 -25.06 -18.59
N ASP A 823 34.61 -23.95 -18.05
CA ASP A 823 34.99 -22.59 -18.42
C ASP A 823 36.02 -21.91 -17.49
N LEU A 824 36.48 -22.59 -16.42
CA LEU A 824 37.51 -22.08 -15.51
C LEU A 824 38.94 -22.52 -15.89
N PRO A 825 39.94 -21.62 -15.81
CA PRO A 825 41.35 -22.01 -15.87
C PRO A 825 41.79 -22.76 -14.61
N ALA A 826 42.79 -23.63 -14.73
CA ALA A 826 43.42 -24.27 -13.58
C ALA A 826 43.98 -23.24 -12.57
N GLY A 827 43.81 -23.50 -11.27
CA GLY A 827 44.16 -22.57 -10.20
C GLY A 827 43.07 -21.55 -9.83
N TYR A 828 41.95 -21.52 -10.55
CA TYR A 828 40.80 -20.69 -10.22
C TYR A 828 39.63 -21.51 -9.63
N SER A 829 38.72 -20.80 -8.97
CA SER A 829 37.41 -21.29 -8.53
C SER A 829 36.38 -20.15 -8.67
N ARG A 830 35.08 -20.45 -8.55
CA ARG A 830 33.97 -19.50 -8.78
C ARG A 830 33.36 -19.04 -7.45
N PRO A 831 33.17 -17.73 -7.22
CA PRO A 831 32.54 -17.26 -5.98
C PRO A 831 31.04 -17.57 -5.99
N VAL A 832 30.46 -17.79 -4.80
CA VAL A 832 29.02 -17.74 -4.57
C VAL A 832 28.65 -16.31 -4.21
N MET A 833 27.51 -15.82 -4.71
CA MET A 833 26.99 -14.50 -4.37
C MET A 833 25.81 -14.62 -3.40
N ILE A 834 25.83 -13.84 -2.33
CA ILE A 834 24.69 -13.69 -1.41
C ILE A 834 24.10 -12.28 -1.62
N HIS A 835 22.88 -12.22 -2.16
CA HIS A 835 22.10 -10.98 -2.21
C HIS A 835 21.47 -10.72 -0.85
N ARG A 836 21.51 -9.49 -0.34
CA ARG A 836 20.74 -9.14 0.86
C ARG A 836 20.34 -7.68 0.96
N ALA A 837 19.32 -7.46 1.78
CA ALA A 837 18.90 -6.15 2.30
C ALA A 837 18.40 -6.34 3.74
N VAL A 838 18.58 -5.34 4.61
CA VAL A 838 18.11 -5.38 6.01
C VAL A 838 16.89 -4.47 6.18
N LEU A 839 16.90 -3.24 5.66
CA LEU A 839 15.69 -2.42 5.61
C LEU A 839 14.81 -2.73 4.38
N GLY A 840 15.42 -3.21 3.29
CA GLY A 840 14.77 -3.24 1.98
C GLY A 840 14.79 -1.84 1.37
N SER A 841 13.72 -1.42 0.69
CA SER A 841 13.69 -0.04 0.20
C SER A 841 13.49 0.97 1.33
N PHE A 842 14.26 2.05 1.30
CA PHE A 842 14.16 3.17 2.24
C PHE A 842 12.75 3.78 2.22
N GLU A 843 12.11 3.84 1.04
CA GLU A 843 10.70 4.22 0.90
C GLU A 843 9.77 3.29 1.70
N ARG A 844 9.87 1.97 1.50
CA ARG A 844 9.00 1.01 2.21
C ARG A 844 9.20 1.08 3.71
N MET A 845 10.46 1.09 4.16
CA MET A 845 10.79 1.17 5.57
C MET A 845 10.32 2.48 6.21
N PHE A 846 10.51 3.62 5.54
CA PHE A 846 9.96 4.91 5.95
C PHE A 846 8.43 4.83 6.10
N GLY A 847 7.75 4.26 5.11
CA GLY A 847 6.31 4.01 5.14
C GLY A 847 5.91 3.24 6.40
N ILE A 848 6.47 2.05 6.59
CA ILE A 848 6.18 1.16 7.73
C ILE A 848 6.45 1.85 9.07
N LEU A 849 7.59 2.54 9.24
CA LEU A 849 7.93 3.26 10.46
C LEU A 849 6.96 4.41 10.74
N THR A 850 6.46 5.10 9.70
CA THR A 850 5.43 6.14 9.84
C THR A 850 4.13 5.58 10.43
N GLU A 851 3.69 4.39 9.98
CA GLU A 851 2.45 3.74 10.44
C GLU A 851 2.65 3.05 11.81
N HIS A 852 3.85 2.52 12.05
CA HIS A 852 4.25 1.89 13.32
C HIS A 852 4.30 2.91 14.47
N PHE A 853 5.02 4.02 14.31
CA PHE A 853 5.05 5.11 15.30
C PHE A 853 3.81 6.01 15.25
N GLY A 854 2.95 5.88 14.23
CA GLY A 854 1.80 6.78 14.04
C GLY A 854 2.22 8.25 13.89
N GLY A 855 3.38 8.49 13.27
CA GLY A 855 4.01 9.82 13.16
C GLY A 855 4.66 10.35 14.44
N LYS A 856 4.66 9.61 15.57
CA LYS A 856 5.33 10.02 16.82
C LYS A 856 6.78 9.55 16.91
N TRP A 857 7.60 10.04 15.99
CA TRP A 857 9.01 9.66 15.83
C TRP A 857 9.81 9.68 17.15
N PRO A 858 10.71 8.69 17.38
CA PRO A 858 11.71 8.76 18.46
C PRO A 858 12.76 9.84 18.14
N PHE A 859 13.42 10.38 19.17
CA PHE A 859 14.21 11.61 19.06
C PHE A 859 15.28 11.55 17.97
N TRP A 860 16.03 10.44 17.88
CA TRP A 860 17.13 10.30 16.92
C TRP A 860 16.68 10.34 15.45
N LEU A 861 15.49 9.82 15.16
CA LEU A 861 14.88 9.72 13.82
C LEU A 861 13.99 10.93 13.49
N SER A 862 13.58 11.69 14.51
CA SER A 862 12.59 12.75 14.38
C SER A 862 13.06 13.89 13.48
N PRO A 863 12.23 14.36 12.53
CA PRO A 863 12.54 15.51 11.71
C PRO A 863 12.32 16.85 12.45
N ARG A 864 11.84 16.80 13.70
CA ARG A 864 11.39 17.93 14.52
C ARG A 864 11.79 17.68 15.97
N GLN A 865 13.09 17.76 16.24
CA GLN A 865 13.66 17.39 17.54
C GLN A 865 13.34 18.43 18.63
N VAL A 866 13.57 19.71 18.36
CA VAL A 866 13.41 20.81 19.32
C VAL A 866 12.66 21.98 18.67
N LEU A 867 11.66 22.53 19.36
CA LEU A 867 11.08 23.85 19.05
C LEU A 867 11.39 24.85 20.17
N VAL A 868 12.05 25.96 19.86
CA VAL A 868 12.29 27.05 20.82
C VAL A 868 11.16 28.09 20.71
N VAL A 869 10.53 28.40 21.84
CA VAL A 869 9.36 29.29 21.94
C VAL A 869 9.65 30.41 22.95
N PRO A 870 9.96 31.64 22.50
CA PRO A 870 10.06 32.79 23.39
C PRO A 870 8.68 33.20 23.90
N VAL A 871 8.57 33.48 25.21
CA VAL A 871 7.31 33.95 25.84
C VAL A 871 6.96 35.39 25.48
N MET A 872 7.96 36.19 25.10
CA MET A 872 7.84 37.61 24.76
C MET A 872 8.92 38.02 23.74
N PRO A 873 8.72 39.07 22.92
CA PRO A 873 9.67 39.47 21.88
C PRO A 873 11.10 39.78 22.39
N ALA A 874 11.25 40.23 23.63
CA ALA A 874 12.55 40.49 24.24
C ALA A 874 13.44 39.23 24.40
N ALA A 875 12.83 38.03 24.42
CA ALA A 875 13.56 36.76 24.47
C ALA A 875 13.91 36.18 23.08
N ASN A 876 13.55 36.87 21.98
CA ASN A 876 13.72 36.36 20.62
C ASN A 876 15.19 36.10 20.25
N ASP A 877 16.13 36.93 20.69
CA ASP A 877 17.54 36.76 20.32
C ASP A 877 18.25 35.66 21.13
N TYR A 878 17.86 35.47 22.39
CA TYR A 878 18.24 34.29 23.17
C TYR A 878 17.65 33.01 22.56
N ALA A 879 16.40 33.03 22.08
CA ALA A 879 15.82 31.89 21.36
C ALA A 879 16.60 31.54 20.08
N LYS A 880 17.12 32.53 19.34
CA LYS A 880 18.04 32.32 18.20
C LYS A 880 19.44 31.85 18.62
N GLU A 881 19.91 32.24 19.80
CA GLU A 881 21.17 31.75 20.37
C GLU A 881 21.06 30.25 20.68
N VAL A 882 20.04 29.86 21.45
CA VAL A 882 19.71 28.45 21.75
C VAL A 882 19.57 27.65 20.46
N GLN A 883 18.83 28.16 19.46
CA GLN A 883 18.70 27.46 18.18
C GLN A 883 20.06 27.21 17.50
N ARG A 884 20.98 28.19 17.50
CA ARG A 884 22.33 28.04 16.92
C ARG A 884 23.19 27.03 17.69
N ILE A 885 23.16 27.06 19.02
CA ILE A 885 23.90 26.13 19.89
C ILE A 885 23.50 24.68 19.59
N PHE A 886 22.19 24.40 19.54
CA PHE A 886 21.70 23.04 19.29
C PHE A 886 21.92 22.60 17.83
N LYS A 887 21.79 23.51 16.85
CA LYS A 887 22.18 23.22 15.44
C LYS A 887 23.66 22.90 15.27
N ALA A 888 24.54 23.57 16.02
CA ALA A 888 25.99 23.32 15.97
C ALA A 888 26.39 21.92 16.49
N LYS A 889 25.50 21.22 17.21
CA LYS A 889 25.65 19.80 17.58
C LYS A 889 24.85 18.83 16.67
N GLY A 890 24.38 19.29 15.51
CA GLY A 890 23.65 18.46 14.55
C GLY A 890 22.23 18.06 15.01
N LEU A 891 21.59 18.89 15.84
CA LEU A 891 20.20 18.71 16.28
C LEU A 891 19.25 19.60 15.47
N TYR A 892 18.08 19.06 15.11
CA TYR A 892 17.03 19.77 14.39
C TYR A 892 16.21 20.68 15.33
N SER A 893 16.81 21.82 15.68
CA SER A 893 16.19 22.90 16.45
C SER A 893 15.55 23.95 15.54
N ASP A 894 14.25 24.15 15.65
CA ASP A 894 13.49 25.19 14.95
C ASP A 894 12.93 26.21 15.98
N VAL A 895 12.51 27.42 15.56
CA VAL A 895 12.16 28.53 16.49
C VAL A 895 10.91 29.28 16.03
N ASP A 896 9.94 29.49 16.93
CA ASP A 896 8.71 30.21 16.63
C ASP A 896 8.79 31.68 17.08
N LEU A 897 9.21 32.55 16.17
CA LEU A 897 9.25 34.01 16.36
C LEU A 897 7.98 34.72 15.86
N SER A 898 6.89 33.99 15.56
CA SER A 898 5.65 34.58 15.03
C SER A 898 4.94 35.49 16.06
N SER A 899 4.00 36.30 15.58
CA SER A 899 3.09 37.12 16.40
C SER A 899 1.96 36.32 17.07
N ASN A 900 1.97 34.98 16.97
CA ASN A 900 0.99 34.13 17.65
C ASN A 900 1.13 34.19 19.18
N THR A 901 0.02 34.04 19.90
CA THR A 901 0.04 33.92 21.36
C THR A 901 0.87 32.71 21.80
N PHE A 902 1.55 32.81 22.95
CA PHE A 902 2.40 31.75 23.50
C PHE A 902 1.72 30.38 23.51
N GLN A 903 0.47 30.30 23.97
CA GLN A 903 -0.34 29.08 24.02
C GLN A 903 -0.61 28.51 22.61
N LYS A 904 -0.78 29.37 21.60
CA LYS A 904 -0.92 28.95 20.20
C LYS A 904 0.40 28.39 19.67
N LYS A 905 1.56 28.99 19.98
CA LYS A 905 2.89 28.45 19.63
C LYS A 905 3.14 27.07 20.23
N ILE A 906 2.88 26.91 21.53
CA ILE A 906 2.97 25.60 22.22
C ILE A 906 2.06 24.57 21.55
N ARG A 907 0.79 24.92 21.28
CA ARG A 907 -0.16 24.03 20.60
C ARG A 907 0.29 23.66 19.19
N THR A 908 0.87 24.58 18.43
CA THR A 908 1.45 24.28 17.11
C THR A 908 2.59 23.26 17.23
N GLY A 909 3.53 23.47 18.16
CA GLY A 909 4.63 22.52 18.40
C GLY A 909 4.14 21.12 18.83
N GLN A 910 3.12 21.07 19.69
CA GLN A 910 2.48 19.82 20.10
C GLN A 910 1.74 19.11 18.96
N LEU A 911 1.10 19.85 18.04
CA LEU A 911 0.43 19.29 16.86
C LEU A 911 1.43 18.80 15.81
N GLU A 912 2.50 19.55 15.55
CA GLU A 912 3.59 19.17 14.65
C GLU A 912 4.54 18.08 15.23
N GLN A 913 4.17 17.47 16.37
CA GLN A 913 4.83 16.32 17.03
C GLN A 913 6.31 16.53 17.42
N TYR A 914 6.74 17.77 17.66
CA TYR A 914 8.09 18.05 18.19
C TYR A 914 8.34 17.26 19.48
N ASN A 915 9.50 16.60 19.60
CA ASN A 915 9.83 15.80 20.79
C ASN A 915 10.00 16.68 22.03
N PHE A 916 10.68 17.82 21.88
CA PHE A 916 10.87 18.79 22.96
C PHE A 916 10.48 20.21 22.52
N ILE A 917 9.85 20.94 23.43
CA ILE A 917 9.54 22.37 23.26
C ILE A 917 10.23 23.13 24.38
N PHE A 918 11.20 23.97 24.03
CA PHE A 918 11.93 24.82 24.97
C PHE A 918 11.22 26.15 25.11
N VAL A 919 10.81 26.50 26.32
CA VAL A 919 10.23 27.81 26.65
C VAL A 919 11.33 28.71 27.22
N VAL A 920 11.42 29.94 26.72
CA VAL A 920 12.40 30.93 27.18
C VAL A 920 11.80 32.32 27.38
N GLY A 921 12.11 32.94 28.52
CA GLY A 921 11.77 34.31 28.86
C GLY A 921 12.97 35.07 29.45
N ALA A 922 12.70 36.15 30.20
CA ALA A 922 13.75 36.99 30.78
C ALA A 922 14.54 36.28 31.90
N GLU A 923 13.90 35.37 32.63
CA GLU A 923 14.52 34.54 33.68
C GLU A 923 15.43 33.48 33.06
N GLU A 924 14.94 32.76 32.05
CA GLU A 924 15.71 31.75 31.32
C GLU A 924 16.89 32.38 30.56
N ALA A 925 16.71 33.57 29.97
CA ALA A 925 17.78 34.30 29.28
C ALA A 925 18.86 34.86 30.21
N SER A 926 18.48 35.38 31.40
CA SER A 926 19.45 35.93 32.36
C SER A 926 20.24 34.86 33.11
N SER A 927 19.63 33.69 33.33
CA SER A 927 20.28 32.52 33.99
C SER A 927 20.97 31.54 33.02
N ARG A 928 20.81 31.72 31.69
CA ARG A 928 21.27 30.79 30.65
C ARG A 928 20.70 29.36 30.79
N THR A 929 19.42 29.29 31.16
CA THR A 929 18.66 28.04 31.34
C THR A 929 17.53 27.89 30.33
N LEU A 930 16.84 26.75 30.38
CA LEU A 930 15.73 26.36 29.52
C LEU A 930 14.61 25.73 30.36
N ASN A 931 13.36 26.10 30.09
CA ASN A 931 12.18 25.42 30.61
C ASN A 931 11.71 24.39 29.57
N ILE A 932 12.00 23.11 29.81
CA ILE A 932 11.87 22.04 28.80
C ILE A 932 10.56 21.26 28.96
N ARG A 933 9.76 21.24 27.89
CA ARG A 933 8.55 20.40 27.77
C ARG A 933 8.84 19.21 26.87
N ASN A 934 8.49 18.01 27.30
CA ASN A 934 8.64 16.76 26.56
C ASN A 934 7.27 16.29 26.03
N ARG A 935 7.17 16.02 24.73
CA ARG A 935 5.95 15.54 24.04
C ARG A 935 5.27 14.35 24.73
N ASP A 936 6.09 13.47 25.29
CA ASP A 936 5.65 12.16 25.78
C ASP A 936 5.52 12.11 27.32
N ASP A 937 5.77 13.23 28.02
CA ASP A 937 5.57 13.37 29.47
C ASP A 937 4.67 14.57 29.81
N GLN A 938 3.52 14.29 30.45
CA GLN A 938 2.56 15.31 30.86
C GLN A 938 3.02 16.17 32.05
N ALA A 939 3.90 15.66 32.93
CA ALA A 939 4.40 16.44 34.07
C ALA A 939 5.20 17.67 33.60
N THR A 940 5.95 17.52 32.49
CA THR A 940 6.76 18.58 31.88
C THR A 940 5.97 19.65 31.11
N GLN A 941 4.63 19.59 31.09
CA GLN A 941 3.81 20.60 30.37
C GLN A 941 3.57 21.88 31.18
N SER A 942 3.81 21.84 32.49
CA SER A 942 3.89 23.02 33.38
C SER A 942 5.29 23.65 33.32
N LYS A 943 5.53 24.81 33.96
CA LYS A 943 6.90 25.26 34.23
C LYS A 943 7.50 24.34 35.31
N GLY A 944 8.49 23.54 34.92
CA GLY A 944 9.27 22.71 35.83
C GLY A 944 10.53 23.42 36.32
N GLU A 945 11.50 22.62 36.74
CA GLU A 945 12.87 23.06 37.02
C GLU A 945 13.56 23.62 35.76
N LEU A 946 14.44 24.61 35.95
CA LEU A 946 15.16 25.27 34.87
C LEU A 946 16.49 24.56 34.60
N VAL A 947 16.62 23.97 33.42
CA VAL A 947 17.81 23.18 33.04
C VAL A 947 18.85 24.08 32.38
N PRO A 948 20.13 24.08 32.79
CA PRO A 948 21.20 24.79 32.08
C PRO A 948 21.29 24.39 30.60
N ILE A 949 21.62 25.34 29.71
CA ILE A 949 21.75 25.06 28.26
C ILE A 949 22.68 23.86 28.00
N ASP A 950 23.85 23.83 28.63
CA ASP A 950 24.90 22.87 28.31
C ASP A 950 24.54 21.45 28.77
N GLU A 951 23.88 21.31 29.93
CA GLU A 951 23.33 20.03 30.42
C GLU A 951 22.21 19.50 29.50
N ALA A 952 21.30 20.38 29.08
CA ALA A 952 20.23 20.02 28.14
C ALA A 952 20.79 19.63 26.75
N LEU A 953 21.89 20.25 26.33
CA LEU A 953 22.59 19.95 25.09
C LEU A 953 23.30 18.58 25.17
N GLU A 954 24.01 18.31 26.25
CA GLU A 954 24.67 17.02 26.50
C GLU A 954 23.66 15.88 26.52
N LYS A 955 22.59 16.00 27.32
CA LYS A 955 21.52 15.00 27.42
C LYS A 955 20.83 14.73 26.08
N LEU A 956 20.54 15.75 25.26
CA LEU A 956 19.94 15.53 23.93
C LEU A 956 20.93 14.96 22.91
N VAL A 957 22.22 15.29 22.98
CA VAL A 957 23.24 14.61 22.16
C VAL A 957 23.33 13.13 22.55
N GLN A 958 23.37 12.82 23.85
CA GLN A 958 23.34 11.43 24.34
C GLN A 958 22.07 10.68 23.92
N LEU A 959 20.89 11.32 23.99
CA LEU A 959 19.61 10.76 23.55
C LEU A 959 19.54 10.50 22.04
N LYS A 960 20.16 11.36 21.21
CA LYS A 960 20.31 11.09 19.76
C LYS A 960 21.26 9.90 19.53
N SER A 961 22.38 9.85 20.25
CA SER A 961 23.41 8.82 20.08
C SER A 961 23.00 7.43 20.58
N SER A 962 22.17 7.34 21.63
CA SER A 962 21.67 6.07 22.15
C SER A 962 20.65 5.39 21.23
N ARG A 963 20.10 6.12 20.24
CA ARG A 963 19.05 5.68 19.31
C ARG A 963 17.79 5.10 19.99
N GLY A 964 17.55 5.45 21.25
CA GLY A 964 16.45 4.92 22.05
C GLY A 964 15.05 5.33 21.54
N LEU A 965 14.07 4.45 21.75
CA LEU A 965 12.66 4.72 21.44
C LEU A 965 11.97 5.65 22.44
N VAL A 966 12.46 5.70 23.68
CA VAL A 966 11.90 6.52 24.76
C VAL A 966 12.53 7.91 24.74
N ASN A 967 11.72 8.93 24.51
CA ASN A 967 12.16 10.32 24.58
C ASN A 967 12.21 10.76 26.05
N LYS A 968 13.37 10.68 26.70
CA LYS A 968 13.58 11.14 28.08
C LYS A 968 14.97 11.76 28.28
N LEU A 969 15.03 12.72 29.19
CA LEU A 969 16.20 13.47 29.68
C LEU A 969 16.61 13.02 31.11
#